data_AF-A0A6A3LC66-F1
#
_entry.id   AF-A0A6A3LC66-F1
#
_cell.length_a   1.000
_cell.length_b   1.000
_cell.length_c   1.000
_cell.angle_alpha   90.00
_cell.angle_beta   90.00
_cell.angle_gamma   90.00
#
_symmetry.space_group_name_H-M   'P 1'
#
loop_
_entity.id
_entity.type
_entity.pdbx_description
1 polymer ?
#
loop_
_entity_poly.entity_id
_entity_poly.type
_entity_poly.pdbx_seq_one_letter_code
_entity_poly.pdbx_strand_id
1 'polypeptide(L)'
;MTDPTAAVPVSPATDVQHTDFHPLTSHEPAPTKGIRSISNRRKAFIAAIVVIAVAAVVTLSVVLTQSDDDDDSTDITSTSLALPHVAVANVTMVSAASDDNAQDRCVELDFIPTGVDWEGSSGSTVWYLCMQQSVEATQSDEDVGSVNLDEVSVIRRVVVVTDADSCPTDMQMIVNPSSNVFVCVEFATASSAFDTRQYVVDLMTTTESFYNHDTPGWITWPVDLKMESDASSVYLSARYAVRPIVSLQVLTSIDTASIYSSCEELEPQGEWETPGFVLKTTASSNDSSDVVVCVQRPLANATNSSLTVLTDLSVVPPTESCPEAANNVTTTESTSERVKLCAEWGVVEFDDDGTNSTSSVSSQATSPFVAELALYETAVDEAEDFNVSSTIPGDWDVIGNESTGTMQTFFLSRKFEPYVLNTTSSGSGSDEEVSSSVEAVASNSSEELSFKVLQIADMHLTGNPDYACSSGPDTIPANLLAAASVIAEQLRKESNSSSSASAGADSDPMYYECREAVTVAFLDELLDIEQPDFVVFSGDNVQTDLDTTMHAFAMSIFTARVESRGIPWAAVFGNHDTEGGLTREEMLELMTEGKQYSHVKYGPRDIGGVGNYEVNIVAPTKGPWGEEGSTVFRMYFLDSHSTIDTATYPLVSDPDDYDWIKETQIEFYRELAQSHIAEGVSSDNSSSENASVPAVMYYHIPLPEYASASPLTRVGDKNEETASAAVNSGLFSALLEVGDVKATFVGHDHVNEYCYLRQGIQLCYGGGIGLGRAYGLTDFERRARVLEWTYNANQTRSLQSWKRYLADPTQIQSLEVLYSE
;
A
#
# COMPACT_ATOMS: atom_id res chain seq x y z
N MET A 1 42.14 -42.45 21.01
CA MET A 1 43.51 -42.30 21.55
C MET A 1 44.02 -40.98 20.98
N THR A 2 44.02 -39.85 21.71
CA THR A 2 44.85 -39.51 22.90
C THR A 2 46.34 -39.41 22.55
N ASP A 3 46.80 -38.19 22.26
CA ASP A 3 47.80 -37.37 23.00
C ASP A 3 48.74 -38.08 24.03
N PRO A 4 49.95 -37.58 24.41
CA PRO A 4 50.36 -36.15 24.36
C PRO A 4 51.86 -35.75 24.18
N THR A 5 52.12 -34.43 24.01
CA THR A 5 53.30 -33.64 24.50
C THR A 5 54.74 -33.97 24.05
N ALA A 6 55.80 -33.18 24.33
CA ALA A 6 56.09 -31.71 24.28
C ALA A 6 57.51 -31.46 24.87
N ALA A 7 58.32 -30.48 24.37
CA ALA A 7 59.34 -29.73 25.14
C ALA A 7 60.21 -28.70 24.33
N VAL A 8 60.00 -27.42 24.66
CA VAL A 8 60.90 -26.22 24.66
C VAL A 8 62.27 -26.51 25.34
N PRO A 9 63.39 -25.72 25.24
CA PRO A 9 63.56 -24.24 25.36
C PRO A 9 64.52 -23.63 24.27
N VAL A 10 65.14 -22.42 24.30
CA VAL A 10 65.50 -21.38 25.31
C VAL A 10 65.56 -19.96 24.65
N SER A 11 65.54 -18.88 25.44
CA SER A 11 66.04 -17.50 25.10
C SER A 11 66.54 -16.80 26.38
N PRO A 12 67.44 -15.79 26.32
CA PRO A 12 67.04 -14.40 26.69
C PRO A 12 67.89 -13.20 26.12
N ALA A 13 67.49 -11.97 26.53
CA ALA A 13 68.01 -10.59 26.34
C ALA A 13 69.55 -10.33 26.41
N THR A 14 70.12 -9.17 26.00
CA THR A 14 70.16 -7.81 26.64
C THR A 14 70.83 -6.73 25.71
N ASP A 15 70.88 -5.39 25.92
CA ASP A 15 70.15 -4.35 26.72
C ASP A 15 70.64 -2.89 26.31
N VAL A 16 70.11 -1.83 26.94
CA VAL A 16 70.23 -0.33 26.76
C VAL A 16 71.62 0.35 26.85
N GLN A 17 71.86 1.45 26.07
CA GLN A 17 72.41 2.76 26.56
C GLN A 17 72.40 3.95 25.54
N HIS A 18 72.51 5.20 26.04
CA HIS A 18 72.50 6.50 25.32
C HIS A 18 73.91 7.06 24.99
N THR A 19 74.07 7.87 23.93
CA THR A 19 74.52 9.31 23.94
C THR A 19 74.88 9.85 22.53
N ASP A 20 74.96 11.18 22.39
CA ASP A 20 75.00 11.95 21.12
C ASP A 20 76.38 12.08 20.43
N PHE A 21 76.40 12.47 19.15
CA PHE A 21 76.93 13.79 18.70
C PHE A 21 76.64 14.13 17.21
N HIS A 22 76.53 15.43 16.91
CA HIS A 22 76.30 16.11 15.61
C HIS A 22 77.60 16.22 14.75
N PRO A 23 77.65 16.75 13.48
CA PRO A 23 76.93 17.96 12.99
C PRO A 23 76.63 18.20 11.46
N LEU A 24 75.76 19.19 11.15
CA LEU A 24 75.63 20.00 9.89
C LEU A 24 75.28 19.23 8.57
N THR A 25 74.59 19.72 7.51
CA THR A 25 73.79 20.91 7.07
C THR A 25 73.16 20.53 5.69
N SER A 26 72.17 21.16 5.03
CA SER A 26 71.23 22.30 5.19
C SER A 26 70.23 22.23 3.98
N HIS A 27 69.14 22.98 3.79
CA HIS A 27 68.59 24.20 4.41
C HIS A 27 67.05 24.30 4.18
N GLU A 28 66.46 25.49 4.35
CA GLU A 28 65.06 25.90 4.09
C GLU A 28 65.07 27.40 3.61
N PRO A 29 63.99 28.20 3.41
CA PRO A 29 62.60 28.08 3.91
C PRO A 29 61.45 28.48 2.91
N ALA A 30 60.21 28.45 3.42
CA ALA A 30 59.02 29.12 2.85
C ALA A 30 58.65 30.43 3.61
N PRO A 31 57.65 31.20 3.13
CA PRO A 31 56.69 31.87 4.03
C PRO A 31 55.22 31.74 3.52
N THR A 32 54.20 31.20 4.22
CA THR A 32 53.54 31.51 5.52
C THR A 32 52.34 32.50 5.50
N LYS A 33 51.12 31.93 5.45
CA LYS A 33 49.87 32.20 6.22
C LYS A 33 49.37 33.62 6.58
N GLY A 34 48.06 33.82 6.39
CA GLY A 34 47.12 34.70 7.14
C GLY A 34 45.72 34.65 6.47
N ILE A 35 44.59 34.19 7.04
CA ILE A 35 43.86 34.34 8.33
C ILE A 35 42.76 35.45 8.28
N ARG A 36 41.49 35.01 8.44
CA ARG A 36 40.22 35.74 8.75
C ARG A 36 39.68 36.80 7.76
N SER A 37 38.44 36.60 7.29
CA SER A 37 37.24 37.30 7.83
C SER A 37 35.93 36.74 7.25
N ILE A 38 34.82 36.89 7.98
CA ILE A 38 33.44 36.67 7.53
C ILE A 38 32.96 37.91 6.75
N SER A 39 32.10 37.72 5.74
CA SER A 39 31.19 38.76 5.21
C SER A 39 29.96 38.13 4.54
N ASN A 40 28.87 38.88 4.43
CA ASN A 40 27.53 38.38 4.12
C ASN A 40 26.96 39.02 2.82
N ARG A 41 25.98 38.34 2.20
CA ARG A 41 24.95 38.84 1.24
C ARG A 41 25.33 39.36 -0.18
N ARG A 42 24.89 38.55 -1.16
CA ARG A 42 23.93 38.84 -2.28
C ARG A 42 24.26 39.82 -3.45
N LYS A 43 23.82 39.36 -4.64
CA LYS A 43 23.40 40.04 -5.91
C LYS A 43 24.46 40.44 -6.98
N ALA A 44 24.59 39.53 -7.96
CA ALA A 44 24.41 39.69 -9.41
C ALA A 44 25.25 40.68 -10.26
N PHE A 45 25.80 40.17 -11.38
CA PHE A 45 25.31 40.52 -12.74
C PHE A 45 25.70 39.45 -13.79
N ILE A 46 25.07 39.47 -14.97
CA ILE A 46 25.09 38.41 -16.01
C ILE A 46 25.96 38.79 -17.22
N ALA A 47 26.70 37.84 -17.80
CA ALA A 47 27.08 37.83 -19.23
C ALA A 47 27.53 36.43 -19.73
N ALA A 48 26.83 35.90 -20.73
CA ALA A 48 26.91 34.54 -21.28
C ALA A 48 28.24 34.11 -21.95
N ILE A 49 28.37 32.79 -22.14
CA ILE A 49 28.72 32.15 -23.43
C ILE A 49 27.91 30.84 -23.55
N VAL A 50 27.53 30.46 -24.78
CA VAL A 50 26.66 29.30 -25.08
C VAL A 50 27.42 28.29 -25.95
N VAL A 51 27.28 27.00 -25.64
CA VAL A 51 27.42 25.88 -26.59
C VAL A 51 26.24 24.92 -26.34
N ILE A 52 25.73 24.30 -27.40
CA ILE A 52 24.44 23.61 -27.43
C ILE A 52 24.64 22.09 -27.55
N ALA A 53 23.83 21.33 -26.82
CA ALA A 53 23.35 20.00 -27.20
C ALA A 53 21.81 20.01 -27.03
N VAL A 54 21.07 19.34 -27.92
CA VAL A 54 19.60 19.37 -27.91
C VAL A 54 19.04 17.97 -27.72
N ALA A 55 18.25 17.80 -26.67
CA ALA A 55 17.13 16.88 -26.62
C ALA A 55 15.93 17.72 -26.15
N ALA A 56 14.89 17.83 -26.98
CA ALA A 56 13.76 18.71 -26.72
C ALA A 56 12.49 17.88 -26.54
N VAL A 57 12.19 17.52 -25.29
CA VAL A 57 10.84 17.11 -24.90
C VAL A 57 9.95 18.34 -25.02
N VAL A 58 8.87 18.25 -25.80
CA VAL A 58 7.88 19.33 -25.93
C VAL A 58 6.77 19.07 -24.94
N THR A 59 7.00 19.41 -23.67
CA THR A 59 5.91 19.59 -22.70
C THR A 59 5.10 20.81 -23.13
N LEU A 60 3.86 20.58 -23.56
CA LEU A 60 2.95 21.64 -24.00
C LEU A 60 2.30 22.34 -22.80
N SER A 61 3.10 23.02 -21.98
CA SER A 61 2.59 23.81 -20.85
C SER A 61 1.68 24.94 -21.37
N VAL A 62 0.38 24.83 -21.15
CA VAL A 62 -0.62 25.87 -21.46
C VAL A 62 -0.49 26.99 -20.43
N VAL A 63 0.52 27.84 -20.60
CA VAL A 63 0.72 29.02 -19.74
C VAL A 63 -0.33 30.07 -20.11
N LEU A 64 -1.35 30.23 -19.26
CA LEU A 64 -2.37 31.28 -19.33
C LEU A 64 -1.73 32.68 -19.14
N THR A 65 -1.15 33.20 -20.21
CA THR A 65 -0.53 34.53 -20.27
C THR A 65 -1.59 35.61 -20.50
N GLN A 66 -2.34 35.95 -19.46
CA GLN A 66 -3.01 37.25 -19.41
C GLN A 66 -1.97 38.37 -19.21
N SER A 67 -2.19 39.52 -19.86
CA SER A 67 -1.24 40.62 -19.95
C SER A 67 -1.45 41.66 -18.84
N ASP A 68 -0.33 42.14 -18.29
CA ASP A 68 -0.13 43.32 -17.43
C ASP A 68 -1.33 44.30 -17.26
N ASP A 69 -1.76 44.52 -16.00
CA ASP A 69 -1.76 45.85 -15.37
C ASP A 69 -2.09 45.76 -13.84
N ASP A 70 -1.25 46.42 -13.03
CA ASP A 70 -1.39 46.89 -11.62
C ASP A 70 -1.81 45.95 -10.44
N ASP A 71 -0.85 45.72 -9.52
CA ASP A 71 -0.92 45.54 -8.05
C ASP A 71 -2.16 44.87 -7.38
N ASP A 72 -2.08 43.57 -7.10
CA ASP A 72 -2.21 43.04 -5.73
C ASP A 72 -1.35 41.78 -5.53
N SER A 73 -1.05 41.38 -4.28
CA SER A 73 -0.14 40.28 -3.97
C SER A 73 -0.86 38.99 -3.56
N THR A 74 -1.12 38.11 -4.52
CA THR A 74 -1.50 36.71 -4.29
C THR A 74 -0.27 35.79 -4.38
N ASP A 75 -0.07 34.93 -3.39
CA ASP A 75 0.80 33.76 -3.55
C ASP A 75 0.08 32.77 -4.48
N ILE A 76 0.67 32.49 -5.64
CA ILE A 76 0.18 31.42 -6.53
C ILE A 76 0.81 30.12 -6.05
N THR A 77 0.15 29.46 -5.10
CA THR A 77 0.38 28.05 -4.78
C THR A 77 0.08 27.19 -6.00
N SER A 78 0.86 26.12 -6.23
CA SER A 78 0.54 25.13 -7.26
C SER A 78 -0.82 24.52 -6.97
N THR A 79 -1.80 24.81 -7.82
CA THR A 79 -3.14 24.22 -7.72
C THR A 79 -3.04 22.75 -8.11
N SER A 80 -3.24 21.87 -7.14
CA SER A 80 -3.56 20.46 -7.41
C SER A 80 -4.74 20.39 -8.37
N LEU A 81 -4.72 19.41 -9.27
CA LEU A 81 -5.76 19.25 -10.28
C LEU A 81 -7.01 18.63 -9.62
N ALA A 82 -7.81 19.46 -8.96
CA ALA A 82 -9.06 19.06 -8.31
C ALA A 82 -10.11 18.65 -9.37
N LEU A 83 -10.44 17.37 -9.44
CA LEU A 83 -11.42 16.80 -10.37
C LEU A 83 -12.50 15.99 -9.62
N PRO A 84 -13.69 15.76 -10.22
CA PRO A 84 -14.71 14.89 -9.64
C PRO A 84 -14.25 13.44 -9.38
N HIS A 85 -13.19 12.97 -10.02
CA HIS A 85 -12.61 11.64 -9.82
C HIS A 85 -11.07 11.69 -9.84
N VAL A 86 -10.45 10.76 -9.10
CA VAL A 86 -9.01 10.50 -9.12
C VAL A 86 -8.62 9.78 -10.41
N ALA A 87 -7.72 10.38 -11.18
CA ALA A 87 -7.23 9.87 -12.47
C ALA A 87 -5.80 10.36 -12.74
N VAL A 88 -4.99 9.56 -13.42
CA VAL A 88 -3.64 9.98 -13.81
C VAL A 88 -3.71 11.00 -14.93
N ALA A 89 -3.19 12.20 -14.68
CA ALA A 89 -3.17 13.32 -15.64
C ALA A 89 -1.89 13.32 -16.49
N ASN A 90 -0.76 12.86 -15.95
CA ASN A 90 0.52 12.82 -16.66
C ASN A 90 1.47 11.78 -16.03
N VAL A 91 2.52 11.39 -16.74
CA VAL A 91 3.58 10.47 -16.28
C VAL A 91 4.92 11.01 -16.72
N THR A 92 5.97 10.80 -15.92
CA THR A 92 7.34 11.14 -16.30
C THR A 92 8.34 10.14 -15.72
N MET A 93 9.50 10.04 -16.38
CA MET A 93 10.71 9.52 -15.78
C MET A 93 11.46 10.62 -15.04
N VAL A 94 12.07 10.31 -13.90
CA VAL A 94 13.13 11.11 -13.25
C VAL A 94 14.37 10.24 -12.98
N SER A 95 15.50 10.88 -12.66
CA SER A 95 16.67 10.17 -12.15
C SER A 95 17.55 11.03 -11.25
N ALA A 96 18.23 10.36 -10.33
CA ALA A 96 19.14 10.98 -9.36
C ALA A 96 20.29 10.04 -8.97
N ALA A 97 21.11 10.48 -8.01
CA ALA A 97 22.28 9.75 -7.52
C ALA A 97 21.99 8.75 -6.39
N SER A 98 20.75 8.69 -5.91
CA SER A 98 20.24 7.69 -4.94
C SER A 98 18.71 7.70 -4.94
N ASP A 99 18.12 6.73 -4.24
CA ASP A 99 16.68 6.53 -4.04
C ASP A 99 15.93 7.79 -3.52
N ASP A 100 16.18 8.22 -2.27
CA ASP A 100 15.57 9.44 -1.69
C ASP A 100 15.66 10.65 -2.63
N ASN A 101 16.79 10.84 -3.33
CA ASN A 101 16.99 11.97 -4.25
C ASN A 101 16.15 11.85 -5.54
N ALA A 102 15.78 10.63 -5.97
CA ALA A 102 14.91 10.40 -7.11
C ALA A 102 13.44 10.57 -6.72
N GLN A 103 13.05 10.07 -5.53
CA GLN A 103 11.73 10.32 -4.95
C GLN A 103 11.49 11.82 -4.72
N ASP A 104 12.44 12.52 -4.09
CA ASP A 104 12.43 13.99 -3.96
C ASP A 104 12.28 14.68 -5.32
N ARG A 105 12.85 14.10 -6.40
CA ARG A 105 12.76 14.67 -7.74
C ARG A 105 11.41 14.45 -8.42
N CYS A 106 10.64 13.42 -8.05
CA CYS A 106 9.20 13.36 -8.37
C CYS A 106 8.46 14.49 -7.66
N VAL A 107 8.69 14.65 -6.35
CA VAL A 107 8.00 15.62 -5.48
C VAL A 107 8.27 17.07 -5.90
N GLU A 108 9.53 17.41 -6.23
CA GLU A 108 9.95 18.71 -6.78
C GLU A 108 9.29 19.09 -8.14
N LEU A 109 8.55 18.17 -8.75
CA LEU A 109 7.85 18.37 -10.02
C LEU A 109 6.31 18.38 -9.87
N ASP A 110 5.78 18.25 -8.66
CA ASP A 110 4.37 17.95 -8.37
C ASP A 110 3.92 16.57 -8.92
N PHE A 111 4.76 15.53 -8.78
CA PHE A 111 4.49 14.12 -9.12
C PHE A 111 4.71 13.18 -7.91
N ILE A 112 4.03 12.03 -7.94
CA ILE A 112 4.07 10.93 -6.95
C ILE A 112 4.92 9.78 -7.51
N PRO A 113 5.89 9.20 -6.76
CA PRO A 113 6.59 7.98 -7.18
C PRO A 113 5.64 6.77 -7.33
N THR A 114 5.92 5.87 -8.27
CA THR A 114 5.02 4.73 -8.57
C THR A 114 5.42 3.40 -7.91
N GLY A 115 6.34 3.35 -6.94
CA GLY A 115 6.76 2.08 -6.32
C GLY A 115 8.26 1.85 -6.45
N VAL A 116 8.70 0.76 -7.09
CA VAL A 116 10.12 0.35 -7.12
C VAL A 116 10.99 1.23 -8.03
N ASP A 117 12.26 1.32 -7.66
CA ASP A 117 13.30 2.02 -8.41
C ASP A 117 13.82 1.22 -9.61
N TRP A 118 14.40 1.93 -10.59
CA TRP A 118 14.94 1.34 -11.81
C TRP A 118 16.46 1.51 -11.88
N GLU A 119 17.21 1.17 -10.82
CA GLU A 119 18.67 1.07 -10.88
C GLU A 119 19.12 0.03 -11.91
N GLY A 120 20.08 0.43 -12.74
CA GLY A 120 20.76 -0.43 -13.72
C GLY A 120 22.15 -0.85 -13.25
N SER A 121 22.70 -1.88 -13.90
CA SER A 121 23.89 -2.68 -13.52
C SER A 121 25.24 -1.94 -13.25
N SER A 122 25.27 -0.60 -13.23
CA SER A 122 26.42 0.23 -12.85
C SER A 122 26.34 0.90 -11.47
N GLY A 123 25.20 0.82 -10.76
CA GLY A 123 25.09 1.28 -9.37
C GLY A 123 25.38 2.77 -9.15
N SER A 124 25.00 3.64 -10.10
CA SER A 124 25.47 5.04 -10.12
C SER A 124 24.44 6.09 -10.56
N THR A 125 23.24 5.67 -10.91
CA THR A 125 22.09 6.54 -11.21
C THR A 125 20.82 5.71 -11.02
N VAL A 126 19.99 6.14 -10.08
CA VAL A 126 18.68 5.56 -9.79
C VAL A 126 17.66 6.29 -10.67
N TRP A 127 16.77 5.54 -11.31
CA TRP A 127 15.68 6.07 -12.14
C TRP A 127 14.34 5.75 -11.47
N TYR A 128 13.35 6.62 -11.65
CA TYR A 128 12.01 6.45 -11.10
C TYR A 128 10.95 6.86 -12.11
N LEU A 129 9.92 6.04 -12.22
CA LEU A 129 8.66 6.47 -12.81
C LEU A 129 7.88 7.26 -11.75
N CYS A 130 7.35 8.42 -12.17
CA CYS A 130 6.46 9.23 -11.35
C CYS A 130 5.16 9.48 -12.14
N MET A 131 4.03 9.49 -11.44
CA MET A 131 2.73 9.91 -11.98
C MET A 131 2.30 11.27 -11.40
N GLN A 132 1.62 12.08 -12.19
CA GLN A 132 0.87 13.23 -11.74
C GLN A 132 -0.61 12.89 -11.87
N GLN A 133 -1.34 12.99 -10.76
CA GLN A 133 -2.72 12.51 -10.62
C GLN A 133 -3.61 13.67 -10.18
N SER A 134 -4.90 13.63 -10.52
CA SER A 134 -5.89 14.52 -9.91
C SER A 134 -6.09 14.20 -8.44
N VAL A 135 -6.45 15.23 -7.68
CA VAL A 135 -7.01 15.10 -6.33
C VAL A 135 -8.53 15.18 -6.47
N GLU A 136 -9.28 14.49 -5.61
CA GLU A 136 -10.74 14.60 -5.61
C GLU A 136 -11.20 16.00 -5.16
N ALA A 137 -12.15 16.58 -5.88
CA ALA A 137 -12.70 17.90 -5.62
C ALA A 137 -13.65 17.91 -4.40
N THR A 138 -13.15 18.30 -3.23
CA THR A 138 -13.97 18.48 -2.02
C THR A 138 -14.92 19.68 -2.14
N GLN A 139 -16.17 19.52 -1.70
CA GLN A 139 -17.22 20.55 -1.82
C GLN A 139 -16.95 21.86 -1.04
N SER A 140 -15.93 21.88 -0.17
CA SER A 140 -15.49 23.03 0.62
C SER A 140 -14.86 24.16 -0.21
N ASP A 141 -14.35 23.87 -1.40
CA ASP A 141 -13.67 24.85 -2.23
C ASP A 141 -14.65 25.65 -3.10
N GLU A 142 -15.10 26.81 -2.60
CA GLU A 142 -16.05 27.71 -3.31
C GLU A 142 -15.55 28.18 -4.71
N ASP A 143 -14.26 28.01 -5.04
CA ASP A 143 -13.65 28.34 -6.35
C ASP A 143 -13.59 27.15 -7.35
N VAL A 144 -13.72 25.88 -6.90
CA VAL A 144 -13.56 24.69 -7.76
C VAL A 144 -14.74 24.50 -8.75
N GLY A 145 -15.85 25.23 -8.57
CA GLY A 145 -16.98 25.31 -9.51
C GLY A 145 -16.68 25.94 -10.88
N SER A 146 -15.41 25.93 -11.34
CA SER A 146 -14.94 26.57 -12.57
C SER A 146 -13.99 25.72 -13.43
N VAL A 147 -13.61 24.51 -13.00
CA VAL A 147 -12.72 23.63 -13.80
C VAL A 147 -13.46 23.12 -15.04
N ASN A 148 -13.02 23.55 -16.23
CA ASN A 148 -13.60 23.05 -17.48
C ASN A 148 -13.02 21.66 -17.81
N LEU A 149 -13.83 20.61 -17.61
CA LEU A 149 -13.43 19.21 -17.85
C LEU A 149 -13.14 18.90 -19.34
N ASP A 150 -13.51 19.77 -20.28
CA ASP A 150 -13.11 19.67 -21.68
C ASP A 150 -11.71 20.25 -21.97
N GLU A 151 -11.15 21.07 -21.06
CA GLU A 151 -9.81 21.65 -21.17
C GLU A 151 -8.74 20.87 -20.37
N VAL A 152 -9.15 19.94 -19.51
CA VAL A 152 -8.28 19.03 -18.77
C VAL A 152 -8.10 17.73 -19.54
N SER A 153 -6.86 17.30 -19.74
CA SER A 153 -6.52 15.98 -20.28
C SER A 153 -6.17 14.99 -19.15
N VAL A 154 -6.65 13.76 -19.26
CA VAL A 154 -6.26 12.62 -18.41
C VAL A 154 -5.88 11.42 -19.26
N ILE A 155 -5.10 10.49 -18.69
CA ILE A 155 -4.67 9.27 -19.37
C ILE A 155 -5.84 8.29 -19.46
N ARG A 156 -6.31 8.05 -20.69
CA ARG A 156 -7.39 7.11 -21.03
C ARG A 156 -6.90 5.66 -21.06
N ARG A 157 -5.66 5.46 -21.51
CA ARG A 157 -5.06 4.14 -21.76
C ARG A 157 -3.54 4.23 -21.65
N VAL A 158 -2.91 3.19 -21.09
CA VAL A 158 -1.46 2.93 -21.13
C VAL A 158 -1.23 1.62 -21.86
N VAL A 159 -0.13 1.52 -22.61
CA VAL A 159 0.32 0.30 -23.30
C VAL A 159 1.84 0.21 -23.24
N VAL A 160 2.39 -0.93 -22.80
CA VAL A 160 3.81 -1.27 -23.01
C VAL A 160 3.96 -1.98 -24.36
N VAL A 161 4.87 -1.49 -25.21
CA VAL A 161 5.11 -2.02 -26.56
C VAL A 161 6.57 -2.43 -26.71
N THR A 162 6.79 -3.65 -27.22
CA THR A 162 8.09 -4.26 -27.50
C THR A 162 8.42 -4.27 -29.00
N ASP A 163 9.72 -4.20 -29.33
CA ASP A 163 10.31 -4.38 -30.67
C ASP A 163 9.69 -3.55 -31.82
N ALA A 164 9.09 -2.40 -31.51
CA ALA A 164 8.50 -1.46 -32.47
C ALA A 164 9.41 -0.26 -32.78
N ASP A 165 9.25 0.36 -33.95
CA ASP A 165 9.92 1.63 -34.31
C ASP A 165 9.25 2.86 -33.66
N SER A 166 7.99 2.74 -33.19
CA SER A 166 7.22 3.82 -32.55
C SER A 166 6.04 3.27 -31.72
N CYS A 167 5.41 4.14 -30.94
CA CYS A 167 4.09 3.88 -30.37
C CYS A 167 3.00 3.66 -31.45
N PRO A 168 1.85 3.07 -31.07
CA PRO A 168 0.67 2.98 -31.92
C PRO A 168 0.13 4.35 -32.36
N THR A 169 -0.76 4.32 -33.35
CA THR A 169 -1.46 5.51 -33.86
C THR A 169 -2.21 6.21 -32.74
N ASP A 170 -2.18 7.54 -32.76
CA ASP A 170 -2.80 8.45 -31.77
C ASP A 170 -2.31 8.31 -30.31
N MET A 171 -1.30 7.46 -30.05
CA MET A 171 -0.62 7.37 -28.75
C MET A 171 0.67 8.18 -28.68
N GLN A 172 0.96 8.75 -27.52
CA GLN A 172 2.20 9.45 -27.20
C GLN A 172 3.16 8.53 -26.44
N MET A 173 4.43 8.48 -26.87
CA MET A 173 5.50 7.92 -26.03
C MET A 173 5.75 8.84 -24.83
N ILE A 174 5.71 8.27 -23.62
CA ILE A 174 6.11 8.97 -22.39
C ILE A 174 7.45 8.46 -21.87
N VAL A 175 7.70 7.15 -21.97
CA VAL A 175 8.93 6.51 -21.48
C VAL A 175 9.51 5.56 -22.51
N ASN A 176 10.84 5.55 -22.61
CA ASN A 176 11.63 4.54 -23.31
C ASN A 176 12.69 4.03 -22.30
N PRO A 177 12.40 2.97 -21.52
CA PRO A 177 13.36 2.44 -20.53
C PRO A 177 14.58 1.81 -21.19
N SER A 178 14.36 1.07 -22.28
CA SER A 178 15.37 0.33 -23.04
C SER A 178 15.09 0.49 -24.54
N SER A 179 16.07 0.21 -25.40
CA SER A 179 16.02 0.58 -26.83
C SER A 179 14.88 -0.05 -27.63
N ASN A 180 14.25 -1.09 -27.09
CA ASN A 180 13.22 -1.90 -27.74
C ASN A 180 11.88 -1.84 -26.98
N VAL A 181 11.77 -1.07 -25.89
CA VAL A 181 10.55 -1.00 -25.05
C VAL A 181 10.06 0.45 -24.99
N PHE A 182 8.75 0.64 -25.16
CA PHE A 182 8.10 1.94 -25.11
C PHE A 182 6.87 1.87 -24.20
N VAL A 183 6.77 2.81 -23.25
CA VAL A 183 5.52 3.08 -22.54
C VAL A 183 4.79 4.17 -23.29
N CYS A 184 3.72 3.75 -23.96
CA CYS A 184 2.84 4.56 -24.78
C CYS A 184 1.57 4.88 -23.99
N VAL A 185 1.08 6.11 -24.08
CA VAL A 185 -0.15 6.53 -23.40
C VAL A 185 -1.06 7.26 -24.37
N GLU A 186 -2.34 7.26 -24.04
CA GLU A 186 -3.39 7.93 -24.77
C GLU A 186 -4.13 8.88 -23.83
N PHE A 187 -4.49 10.07 -24.33
CA PHE A 187 -5.17 11.10 -23.55
C PHE A 187 -6.60 11.32 -24.05
N ALA A 188 -7.53 11.52 -23.12
CA ALA A 188 -8.87 12.03 -23.39
C ALA A 188 -9.15 13.28 -22.55
N THR A 189 -10.19 14.05 -22.89
CA THR A 189 -10.68 15.10 -21.99
C THR A 189 -11.25 14.45 -20.72
N ALA A 190 -11.12 15.12 -19.58
CA ALA A 190 -11.64 14.62 -18.31
C ALA A 190 -13.15 14.36 -18.39
N SER A 191 -13.94 15.19 -19.10
CA SER A 191 -15.37 14.93 -19.30
C SER A 191 -15.60 13.60 -20.03
N SER A 192 -14.95 13.39 -21.19
CA SER A 192 -15.10 12.16 -21.98
C SER A 192 -14.63 10.92 -21.20
N ALA A 193 -13.51 11.03 -20.50
CA ALA A 193 -12.97 9.96 -19.66
C ALA A 193 -13.92 9.57 -18.52
N PHE A 194 -14.54 10.56 -17.84
CA PHE A 194 -15.46 10.32 -16.74
C PHE A 194 -16.84 9.84 -17.23
N ASP A 195 -17.37 10.40 -18.31
CA ASP A 195 -18.63 9.97 -18.95
C ASP A 195 -18.56 8.51 -19.44
N THR A 196 -17.40 8.05 -19.93
CA THR A 196 -17.17 6.65 -20.35
C THR A 196 -16.62 5.74 -19.23
N ARG A 197 -16.25 6.34 -18.09
CA ARG A 197 -15.42 5.74 -17.03
C ARG A 197 -14.17 5.01 -17.58
N GLN A 198 -13.55 5.54 -18.64
CA GLN A 198 -12.35 4.99 -19.28
C GLN A 198 -11.13 5.89 -19.01
N TYR A 199 -10.46 5.65 -17.87
CA TYR A 199 -9.21 6.30 -17.48
C TYR A 199 -8.36 5.40 -16.60
N VAL A 200 -7.07 5.71 -16.53
CA VAL A 200 -6.14 5.14 -15.56
C VAL A 200 -6.33 5.86 -14.23
N VAL A 201 -6.63 5.08 -13.18
CA VAL A 201 -6.81 5.57 -11.81
C VAL A 201 -5.46 5.75 -11.13
N ASP A 202 -4.61 4.72 -11.18
CA ASP A 202 -3.32 4.61 -10.48
C ASP A 202 -2.30 3.87 -11.37
N LEU A 203 -1.00 4.08 -11.12
CA LEU A 203 0.10 3.42 -11.81
C LEU A 203 1.14 2.95 -10.80
N MET A 204 1.55 1.69 -10.94
CA MET A 204 2.53 1.07 -10.05
C MET A 204 3.67 0.40 -10.82
N THR A 205 4.86 0.40 -10.23
CA THR A 205 6.03 -0.36 -10.68
C THR A 205 6.45 -1.34 -9.59
N THR A 206 6.57 -2.63 -9.93
CA THR A 206 7.00 -3.71 -9.03
C THR A 206 8.13 -4.53 -9.66
N THR A 207 8.91 -5.23 -8.85
CA THR A 207 9.89 -6.23 -9.28
C THR A 207 9.25 -7.58 -9.61
N GLU A 208 8.05 -7.87 -9.11
CA GLU A 208 7.42 -9.17 -9.25
C GLU A 208 6.64 -9.32 -10.56
N SER A 209 7.02 -10.34 -11.33
CA SER A 209 6.60 -10.50 -12.72
C SER A 209 5.23 -11.15 -12.90
N PHE A 210 4.84 -12.05 -12.00
CA PHE A 210 3.68 -12.92 -12.17
C PHE A 210 2.52 -12.63 -11.22
N TYR A 211 2.74 -11.90 -10.13
CA TYR A 211 1.65 -11.61 -9.23
C TYR A 211 0.70 -10.59 -9.85
N ASN A 212 -0.59 -10.93 -9.80
CA ASN A 212 -1.67 -10.05 -10.19
C ASN A 212 -2.73 -10.11 -9.10
N HIS A 213 -3.46 -9.02 -8.98
CA HIS A 213 -4.69 -8.94 -8.21
C HIS A 213 -5.66 -9.96 -8.81
N ASP A 214 -6.13 -10.95 -8.05
CA ASP A 214 -7.18 -11.89 -8.51
C ASP A 214 -8.42 -11.14 -9.02
N THR A 215 -8.75 -9.99 -8.39
CA THR A 215 -9.85 -9.11 -8.79
C THR A 215 -9.52 -8.26 -10.03
N PRO A 216 -10.46 -8.10 -10.98
CA PRO A 216 -10.27 -7.26 -12.19
C PRO A 216 -9.99 -5.76 -11.94
N GLY A 217 -9.61 -5.07 -13.02
CA GLY A 217 -9.34 -3.64 -13.08
C GLY A 217 -7.88 -3.29 -12.82
N TRP A 218 -6.99 -4.26 -12.71
CA TRP A 218 -5.54 -4.06 -12.74
C TRP A 218 -4.96 -4.84 -13.92
N ILE A 219 -4.11 -4.16 -14.70
CA ILE A 219 -3.41 -4.74 -15.84
C ILE A 219 -1.91 -4.59 -15.61
N THR A 220 -1.22 -5.72 -15.42
CA THR A 220 0.25 -5.82 -15.35
C THR A 220 0.78 -6.32 -16.69
N TRP A 221 1.75 -5.62 -17.29
CA TRP A 221 2.40 -6.08 -18.52
C TRP A 221 3.57 -7.04 -18.18
N PRO A 222 3.60 -8.30 -18.70
CA PRO A 222 4.72 -9.23 -18.52
C PRO A 222 5.93 -8.90 -19.41
N VAL A 223 6.31 -7.63 -19.43
CA VAL A 223 7.47 -7.09 -20.13
C VAL A 223 8.34 -6.44 -19.07
N ASP A 224 9.52 -7.01 -18.81
CA ASP A 224 10.52 -6.31 -18.02
C ASP A 224 10.93 -5.05 -18.78
N LEU A 225 10.76 -3.90 -18.14
CA LEU A 225 11.08 -2.61 -18.74
C LEU A 225 12.60 -2.45 -18.93
N LYS A 226 13.42 -2.98 -18.00
CA LYS A 226 14.89 -2.83 -18.04
C LYS A 226 15.52 -3.61 -19.19
N MET A 227 15.07 -4.85 -19.44
CA MET A 227 15.67 -5.81 -20.38
C MET A 227 17.16 -6.11 -20.05
N GLU A 228 17.56 -6.04 -18.77
CA GLU A 228 18.92 -6.37 -18.29
C GLU A 228 18.93 -7.69 -17.50
N SER A 229 19.77 -8.66 -17.89
CA SER A 229 19.83 -10.00 -17.29
C SER A 229 20.44 -10.09 -15.88
N ASP A 230 21.01 -8.99 -15.41
CA ASP A 230 21.92 -8.94 -14.25
C ASP A 230 21.39 -7.99 -13.14
N ALA A 231 20.13 -7.54 -13.24
CA ALA A 231 19.46 -6.62 -12.32
C ALA A 231 18.09 -7.16 -11.89
N SER A 232 17.46 -6.55 -10.87
CA SER A 232 16.05 -6.77 -10.56
C SER A 232 15.18 -6.29 -11.72
N SER A 233 14.31 -7.16 -12.24
CA SER A 233 13.31 -6.80 -13.26
C SER A 233 12.39 -5.66 -12.78
N VAL A 234 11.73 -4.98 -13.71
CA VAL A 234 10.68 -4.00 -13.40
C VAL A 234 9.49 -4.19 -14.32
N TYR A 235 8.30 -4.32 -13.75
CA TYR A 235 7.03 -4.45 -14.45
C TYR A 235 6.15 -3.23 -14.18
N LEU A 236 5.27 -2.92 -15.12
CA LEU A 236 4.29 -1.83 -15.02
C LEU A 236 2.90 -2.41 -14.78
N SER A 237 2.19 -1.83 -13.81
CA SER A 237 0.79 -2.12 -13.52
C SER A 237 -0.06 -0.85 -13.62
N ALA A 238 -1.24 -0.95 -14.22
CA ALA A 238 -2.19 0.16 -14.34
C ALA A 238 -3.57 -0.20 -13.80
N ARG A 239 -4.12 0.64 -12.92
CA ARG A 239 -5.50 0.51 -12.39
C ARG A 239 -6.48 1.20 -13.34
N TYR A 240 -7.58 0.52 -13.64
CA TYR A 240 -8.71 1.01 -14.42
C TYR A 240 -10.02 0.78 -13.67
N ALA A 241 -11.05 1.60 -13.94
CA ALA A 241 -12.38 1.37 -13.39
C ALA A 241 -12.99 0.06 -13.93
N VAL A 242 -13.29 -0.88 -13.04
CA VAL A 242 -13.97 -2.14 -13.38
C VAL A 242 -15.38 -1.84 -13.86
N ARG A 243 -15.73 -2.38 -15.04
CA ARG A 243 -16.98 -2.14 -15.75
C ARG A 243 -17.48 -3.45 -16.35
N PRO A 244 -18.80 -3.66 -16.50
CA PRO A 244 -19.32 -4.76 -17.29
C PRO A 244 -19.09 -4.53 -18.80
N ILE A 245 -19.26 -5.60 -19.58
CA ILE A 245 -19.32 -5.57 -21.05
C ILE A 245 -20.79 -5.76 -21.46
N VAL A 246 -21.31 -4.90 -22.34
CA VAL A 246 -22.74 -4.91 -22.79
C VAL A 246 -22.93 -5.21 -24.28
N SER A 247 -21.87 -5.22 -25.08
CA SER A 247 -21.87 -5.71 -26.47
C SER A 247 -20.47 -6.12 -26.92
N LEU A 248 -20.39 -6.90 -28.01
CA LEU A 248 -19.14 -7.41 -28.58
C LEU A 248 -19.17 -7.34 -30.11
N GLN A 249 -18.06 -6.91 -30.71
CA GLN A 249 -17.86 -6.94 -32.17
C GLN A 249 -16.44 -7.40 -32.53
N VAL A 250 -16.33 -8.29 -33.52
CA VAL A 250 -15.03 -8.70 -34.07
C VAL A 250 -14.66 -7.80 -35.26
N LEU A 251 -13.44 -7.30 -35.26
CA LEU A 251 -12.77 -6.73 -36.43
C LEU A 251 -11.67 -7.68 -36.92
N THR A 252 -11.45 -7.72 -38.24
CA THR A 252 -10.39 -8.52 -38.90
C THR A 252 -9.65 -7.65 -39.90
N SER A 253 -8.44 -8.07 -40.28
CA SER A 253 -7.58 -7.30 -41.21
C SER A 253 -7.17 -5.92 -40.66
N ILE A 254 -6.99 -5.83 -39.34
CA ILE A 254 -6.47 -4.64 -38.65
C ILE A 254 -4.94 -4.56 -38.82
N ASP A 255 -4.41 -3.33 -38.88
CA ASP A 255 -2.97 -3.06 -38.82
C ASP A 255 -2.55 -2.96 -37.34
N THR A 256 -1.45 -3.62 -36.97
CA THR A 256 -0.93 -3.56 -35.59
C THR A 256 -0.69 -2.12 -35.13
N ALA A 257 -0.35 -1.21 -36.04
CA ALA A 257 -0.21 0.22 -35.72
C ALA A 257 -1.53 0.93 -35.37
N SER A 258 -2.70 0.43 -35.80
CA SER A 258 -4.02 1.01 -35.50
C SER A 258 -4.81 0.22 -34.46
N ILE A 259 -4.22 -0.83 -33.87
CA ILE A 259 -4.95 -1.84 -33.11
C ILE A 259 -5.75 -1.27 -31.93
N TYR A 260 -5.21 -0.25 -31.24
CA TYR A 260 -5.84 0.36 -30.06
C TYR A 260 -6.96 1.38 -30.38
N SER A 261 -6.94 2.01 -31.55
CA SER A 261 -7.98 2.96 -32.00
C SER A 261 -9.03 2.36 -32.95
N SER A 262 -8.80 1.14 -33.46
CA SER A 262 -9.68 0.52 -34.48
C SER A 262 -11.13 0.27 -34.04
N CYS A 263 -11.40 0.18 -32.73
CA CYS A 263 -12.76 0.04 -32.21
C CYS A 263 -13.53 1.36 -32.11
N GLU A 264 -12.85 2.50 -32.20
CA GLU A 264 -13.42 3.82 -31.88
C GLU A 264 -14.17 4.44 -33.07
N GLU A 265 -13.96 3.89 -34.27
CA GLU A 265 -14.78 4.17 -35.46
C GLU A 265 -16.15 3.47 -35.43
N LEU A 266 -16.43 2.60 -34.44
CA LEU A 266 -17.72 1.92 -34.30
C LEU A 266 -18.81 2.85 -33.74
N GLU A 267 -20.04 2.61 -34.17
CA GLU A 267 -21.22 3.36 -33.73
C GLU A 267 -21.95 2.62 -32.59
N PRO A 268 -22.38 3.30 -31.52
CA PRO A 268 -22.18 4.72 -31.23
C PRO A 268 -20.72 5.04 -30.83
N GLN A 269 -20.18 6.13 -31.39
CA GLN A 269 -18.80 6.55 -31.12
C GLN A 269 -18.57 6.84 -29.62
N GLY A 270 -17.44 6.38 -29.10
CA GLY A 270 -17.03 6.58 -27.70
C GLY A 270 -17.48 5.52 -26.70
N GLU A 271 -18.47 4.67 -27.04
CA GLU A 271 -18.89 3.55 -26.17
C GLU A 271 -18.11 2.24 -26.41
N TRP A 272 -17.30 2.19 -27.47
CA TRP A 272 -16.52 1.03 -27.89
C TRP A 272 -15.03 1.19 -27.58
N GLU A 273 -14.46 0.18 -26.93
CA GLU A 273 -13.03 0.08 -26.63
C GLU A 273 -12.45 -1.29 -27.04
N THR A 274 -11.13 -1.41 -27.01
CA THR A 274 -10.39 -2.65 -27.33
C THR A 274 -10.29 -3.58 -26.12
N PRO A 275 -9.77 -4.81 -26.28
CA PRO A 275 -9.27 -5.59 -25.14
C PRO A 275 -8.23 -4.79 -24.35
N GLY A 276 -8.08 -5.11 -23.06
CA GLY A 276 -7.26 -4.34 -22.11
C GLY A 276 -5.78 -4.29 -22.49
N PHE A 277 -5.26 -5.40 -23.05
CA PHE A 277 -3.98 -5.42 -23.76
C PHE A 277 -4.03 -6.33 -24.99
N VAL A 278 -3.12 -6.07 -25.92
CA VAL A 278 -2.65 -7.01 -26.94
C VAL A 278 -1.13 -7.13 -26.80
N LEU A 279 -0.66 -8.29 -26.33
CA LEU A 279 0.76 -8.61 -26.20
C LEU A 279 1.24 -9.40 -27.42
N LYS A 280 2.45 -9.13 -27.91
CA LYS A 280 3.11 -9.92 -28.97
C LYS A 280 4.52 -10.32 -28.54
N THR A 281 4.85 -11.62 -28.48
CA THR A 281 6.18 -12.08 -28.02
C THR A 281 7.29 -11.94 -29.05
N THR A 282 6.94 -11.91 -30.33
CA THR A 282 7.90 -11.93 -31.44
C THR A 282 7.57 -10.93 -32.53
N ALA A 283 8.58 -10.16 -32.95
CA ALA A 283 8.51 -9.25 -34.09
C ALA A 283 8.51 -10.01 -35.44
N SER A 284 7.48 -10.84 -35.68
CA SER A 284 7.26 -11.44 -36.99
C SER A 284 6.80 -10.37 -37.99
N SER A 285 7.34 -10.39 -39.21
CA SER A 285 7.31 -9.19 -40.07
C SER A 285 6.28 -9.24 -41.20
N ASN A 286 5.48 -8.16 -41.29
CA ASN A 286 4.75 -7.69 -42.48
C ASN A 286 3.54 -8.49 -43.03
N ASP A 287 3.08 -9.59 -42.42
CA ASP A 287 1.81 -10.26 -42.83
C ASP A 287 0.65 -9.83 -41.90
N SER A 288 0.07 -8.66 -42.17
CA SER A 288 -1.07 -8.10 -41.41
C SER A 288 -2.37 -8.86 -41.65
N SER A 289 -3.01 -9.37 -40.60
CA SER A 289 -4.44 -9.69 -40.61
C SER A 289 -5.07 -9.76 -39.20
N ASP A 290 -4.62 -8.89 -38.30
CA ASP A 290 -4.92 -8.92 -36.86
C ASP A 290 -6.44 -8.99 -36.57
N VAL A 291 -6.79 -9.69 -35.49
CA VAL A 291 -8.17 -9.89 -35.02
C VAL A 291 -8.35 -9.12 -33.71
N VAL A 292 -9.34 -8.24 -33.66
CA VAL A 292 -9.64 -7.42 -32.46
C VAL A 292 -11.07 -7.71 -32.00
N VAL A 293 -11.25 -7.91 -30.70
CA VAL A 293 -12.57 -8.02 -30.05
C VAL A 293 -12.90 -6.68 -29.40
N CYS A 294 -13.67 -5.85 -30.09
CA CYS A 294 -14.19 -4.61 -29.54
C CYS A 294 -15.26 -4.93 -28.50
N VAL A 295 -15.15 -4.31 -27.33
CA VAL A 295 -16.14 -4.39 -26.25
C VAL A 295 -16.90 -3.06 -26.17
N GLN A 296 -18.22 -3.12 -26.03
CA GLN A 296 -19.02 -1.93 -25.70
C GLN A 296 -19.29 -1.92 -24.20
N ARG A 297 -19.23 -0.74 -23.59
CA ARG A 297 -19.45 -0.54 -22.14
C ARG A 297 -20.50 0.54 -21.87
N PRO A 298 -21.24 0.48 -20.75
CA PRO A 298 -22.22 1.49 -20.42
C PRO A 298 -21.54 2.80 -20.03
N LEU A 299 -22.14 3.93 -20.43
CA LEU A 299 -21.77 5.27 -19.95
C LEU A 299 -22.10 5.43 -18.46
N ALA A 300 -21.37 6.31 -17.78
CA ALA A 300 -21.52 6.60 -16.35
C ALA A 300 -22.94 7.01 -15.93
N ASN A 301 -23.73 7.54 -16.87
CA ASN A 301 -25.09 8.05 -16.70
C ASN A 301 -26.20 7.06 -17.15
N ALA A 302 -25.86 5.79 -17.38
CA ALA A 302 -26.83 4.75 -17.72
C ALA A 302 -27.65 4.34 -16.47
N THR A 303 -28.70 5.12 -16.15
CA THR A 303 -29.53 5.03 -14.92
C THR A 303 -30.43 3.78 -14.84
N ASN A 304 -29.86 2.59 -14.93
CA ASN A 304 -30.56 1.31 -14.77
C ASN A 304 -29.87 0.48 -13.68
N SER A 305 -30.58 0.24 -12.58
CA SER A 305 -30.21 -0.71 -11.49
C SER A 305 -30.05 -2.18 -11.94
N SER A 306 -30.13 -2.45 -13.24
CA SER A 306 -29.96 -3.76 -13.84
C SER A 306 -29.52 -3.61 -15.29
N LEU A 307 -28.45 -4.32 -15.67
CA LEU A 307 -27.92 -4.32 -17.02
C LEU A 307 -27.86 -5.75 -17.55
N THR A 308 -28.10 -5.92 -18.85
CA THR A 308 -27.77 -7.15 -19.55
C THR A 308 -26.28 -7.11 -19.90
N VAL A 309 -25.49 -8.01 -19.32
CA VAL A 309 -24.03 -8.00 -19.38
C VAL A 309 -23.48 -9.36 -19.81
N LEU A 310 -22.25 -9.37 -20.31
CA LEU A 310 -21.52 -10.57 -20.69
C LEU A 310 -21.21 -11.41 -19.44
N THR A 311 -21.79 -12.60 -19.30
CA THR A 311 -21.55 -13.51 -18.17
C THR A 311 -20.62 -14.67 -18.53
N ASP A 312 -20.54 -15.03 -19.81
CA ASP A 312 -19.57 -15.99 -20.32
C ASP A 312 -19.23 -15.72 -21.79
N LEU A 313 -18.04 -16.12 -22.22
CA LEU A 313 -17.59 -15.97 -23.60
C LEU A 313 -16.71 -17.15 -24.00
N SER A 314 -16.95 -17.69 -25.19
CA SER A 314 -16.03 -18.64 -25.84
C SER A 314 -15.72 -18.21 -27.28
N VAL A 315 -14.52 -18.53 -27.75
CA VAL A 315 -14.04 -18.19 -29.09
C VAL A 315 -13.75 -19.49 -29.85
N VAL A 316 -14.51 -19.73 -30.92
CA VAL A 316 -14.46 -20.98 -31.71
C VAL A 316 -14.20 -20.70 -33.19
N PRO A 317 -13.72 -21.68 -33.98
CA PRO A 317 -13.58 -21.52 -35.43
C PRO A 317 -14.95 -21.20 -36.09
N PRO A 318 -15.01 -20.35 -37.14
CA PRO A 318 -16.27 -19.96 -37.80
C PRO A 318 -17.14 -21.12 -38.32
N THR A 319 -16.52 -22.27 -38.58
CA THR A 319 -17.17 -23.51 -39.04
C THR A 319 -17.83 -24.32 -37.93
N GLU A 320 -17.57 -24.01 -36.66
CA GLU A 320 -18.06 -24.76 -35.51
C GLU A 320 -19.33 -24.12 -34.90
N SER A 321 -20.08 -24.94 -34.18
CA SER A 321 -21.24 -24.47 -33.40
C SER A 321 -20.75 -23.91 -32.06
N CYS A 322 -21.45 -22.91 -31.54
CA CYS A 322 -21.26 -22.52 -30.15
C CYS A 322 -21.63 -23.65 -29.18
N PRO A 323 -21.08 -23.66 -27.95
CA PRO A 323 -21.46 -24.59 -26.89
C PRO A 323 -22.97 -24.60 -26.58
N GLU A 324 -23.46 -25.68 -25.94
CA GLU A 324 -24.83 -25.70 -25.42
C GLU A 324 -24.92 -24.85 -24.14
N ALA A 325 -25.53 -23.67 -24.28
CA ALA A 325 -25.64 -22.67 -23.23
C ALA A 325 -26.49 -23.07 -22.01
N ALA A 326 -26.27 -22.38 -20.89
CA ALA A 326 -27.05 -22.60 -19.68
C ALA A 326 -28.54 -22.24 -19.85
N ASN A 327 -29.42 -22.97 -19.14
CA ASN A 327 -30.87 -22.74 -19.24
C ASN A 327 -31.24 -21.34 -18.69
N ASN A 328 -32.03 -20.60 -19.47
CA ASN A 328 -32.49 -19.22 -19.25
C ASN A 328 -31.46 -18.09 -19.54
N VAL A 329 -30.26 -18.38 -20.04
CA VAL A 329 -29.31 -17.35 -20.48
C VAL A 329 -29.60 -16.94 -21.94
N THR A 330 -29.36 -15.67 -22.30
CA THR A 330 -29.50 -15.21 -23.69
C THR A 330 -28.16 -15.34 -24.40
N THR A 331 -28.11 -15.87 -25.63
CA THR A 331 -26.85 -16.01 -26.37
C THR A 331 -26.84 -15.27 -27.70
N THR A 332 -25.64 -14.84 -28.13
CA THR A 332 -25.40 -14.26 -29.44
C THR A 332 -24.16 -14.88 -30.10
N GLU A 333 -24.20 -15.03 -31.43
CA GLU A 333 -23.04 -15.43 -32.24
C GLU A 333 -22.52 -14.20 -33.02
N SER A 334 -21.24 -13.84 -32.85
CA SER A 334 -20.58 -12.81 -33.65
C SER A 334 -19.50 -13.48 -34.51
N THR A 335 -19.77 -13.67 -35.80
CA THR A 335 -18.93 -14.48 -36.71
C THR A 335 -18.18 -13.59 -37.71
N SER A 336 -16.85 -13.65 -37.70
CA SER A 336 -15.98 -13.11 -38.74
C SER A 336 -15.54 -14.22 -39.71
N GLU A 337 -14.67 -13.89 -40.66
CA GLU A 337 -14.01 -14.89 -41.52
C GLU A 337 -12.95 -15.74 -40.80
N ARG A 338 -12.56 -15.33 -39.58
CA ARG A 338 -11.43 -15.89 -38.80
C ARG A 338 -11.85 -16.59 -37.51
N VAL A 339 -12.75 -15.97 -36.75
CA VAL A 339 -13.26 -16.46 -35.46
C VAL A 339 -14.77 -16.29 -35.35
N LYS A 340 -15.40 -17.07 -34.47
CA LYS A 340 -16.74 -16.83 -33.96
C LYS A 340 -16.68 -16.62 -32.44
N LEU A 341 -17.24 -15.50 -31.99
CA LEU A 341 -17.57 -15.29 -30.58
C LEU A 341 -18.91 -15.92 -30.27
N CYS A 342 -18.95 -16.68 -29.18
CA CYS A 342 -20.11 -17.33 -28.61
C CYS A 342 -20.34 -16.71 -27.23
N ALA A 343 -21.20 -15.70 -27.16
CA ALA A 343 -21.36 -14.85 -25.99
C ALA A 343 -22.65 -15.19 -25.23
N GLU A 344 -22.54 -15.36 -23.91
CA GLU A 344 -23.66 -15.54 -22.99
C GLU A 344 -23.94 -14.26 -22.21
N TRP A 345 -25.22 -13.88 -22.15
CA TRP A 345 -25.70 -12.62 -21.61
C TRP A 345 -26.72 -12.87 -20.49
N GLY A 346 -26.33 -12.52 -19.26
CA GLY A 346 -27.18 -12.51 -18.08
C GLY A 346 -27.66 -11.11 -17.74
N VAL A 347 -28.63 -11.01 -16.83
CA VAL A 347 -28.96 -9.73 -16.16
C VAL A 347 -28.25 -9.74 -14.82
N VAL A 348 -27.46 -8.71 -14.56
CA VAL A 348 -26.86 -8.41 -13.26
C VAL A 348 -27.56 -7.18 -12.72
N GLU A 349 -28.01 -7.24 -11.47
CA GLU A 349 -28.51 -6.08 -10.75
C GLU A 349 -27.31 -5.35 -10.13
N PHE A 350 -27.38 -4.03 -10.11
CA PHE A 350 -26.36 -3.14 -9.55
C PHE A 350 -27.09 -2.24 -8.56
N ASP A 351 -26.71 -2.29 -7.29
CA ASP A 351 -27.45 -1.59 -6.23
C ASP A 351 -27.41 -0.07 -6.46
N ASP A 352 -28.58 0.46 -6.82
CA ASP A 352 -28.86 1.83 -7.25
C ASP A 352 -28.92 2.77 -6.04
N ASP A 353 -27.79 2.89 -5.34
CA ASP A 353 -27.63 3.88 -4.27
C ASP A 353 -27.76 5.28 -4.88
N GLY A 354 -28.69 6.08 -4.33
CA GLY A 354 -29.30 7.22 -5.01
C GLY A 354 -28.42 8.47 -5.14
N THR A 355 -27.11 8.30 -5.08
CA THR A 355 -26.07 9.32 -4.97
C THR A 355 -25.13 9.29 -6.16
N ASN A 356 -24.55 10.43 -6.49
CA ASN A 356 -23.56 10.59 -7.58
C ASN A 356 -22.16 10.03 -7.20
N SER A 357 -22.10 9.08 -6.28
CA SER A 357 -20.90 8.60 -5.59
C SER A 357 -20.15 7.54 -6.40
N THR A 358 -19.03 7.98 -7.00
CA THR A 358 -17.68 7.35 -6.99
C THR A 358 -17.45 5.83 -7.09
N SER A 359 -18.35 4.94 -6.66
CA SER A 359 -18.15 3.49 -6.67
C SER A 359 -17.91 2.94 -8.09
N SER A 360 -16.99 1.98 -8.19
CA SER A 360 -16.84 1.16 -9.40
C SER A 360 -18.07 0.25 -9.57
N VAL A 361 -18.53 0.10 -10.81
CA VAL A 361 -19.77 -0.64 -11.12
C VAL A 361 -19.69 -2.12 -10.70
N SER A 362 -18.48 -2.66 -10.54
CA SER A 362 -18.30 -4.02 -10.01
C SER A 362 -18.74 -4.18 -8.56
N SER A 363 -18.42 -3.22 -7.68
CA SER A 363 -18.52 -3.43 -6.23
C SER A 363 -19.96 -3.46 -5.72
N GLN A 364 -20.95 -3.17 -6.57
CA GLN A 364 -22.39 -3.21 -6.28
C GLN A 364 -23.12 -4.32 -7.06
N ALA A 365 -22.39 -5.24 -7.72
CA ALA A 365 -22.96 -6.24 -8.61
C ALA A 365 -23.50 -7.47 -7.86
N THR A 366 -24.78 -7.82 -8.08
CA THR A 366 -25.41 -8.97 -7.38
C THR A 366 -24.95 -10.35 -7.85
N SER A 367 -24.17 -10.42 -8.94
CA SER A 367 -23.76 -11.68 -9.56
C SER A 367 -22.58 -11.50 -10.53
N PRO A 368 -21.82 -12.57 -10.84
CA PRO A 368 -20.59 -12.46 -11.63
C PRO A 368 -20.79 -12.05 -13.09
N PHE A 369 -19.78 -11.39 -13.65
CA PHE A 369 -19.74 -11.00 -15.08
C PHE A 369 -18.30 -10.97 -15.63
N VAL A 370 -18.15 -11.09 -16.95
CA VAL A 370 -16.86 -10.92 -17.65
C VAL A 370 -16.52 -9.43 -17.67
N ALA A 371 -15.50 -9.05 -16.90
CA ALA A 371 -15.08 -7.66 -16.73
C ALA A 371 -14.01 -7.24 -17.75
N GLU A 372 -13.09 -8.14 -18.06
CA GLU A 372 -11.92 -7.88 -18.91
C GLU A 372 -11.79 -8.94 -20.00
N LEU A 373 -11.32 -8.51 -21.17
CA LEU A 373 -10.82 -9.37 -22.25
C LEU A 373 -9.40 -8.90 -22.61
N ALA A 374 -8.55 -9.83 -23.02
CA ALA A 374 -7.20 -9.53 -23.51
C ALA A 374 -6.77 -10.50 -24.62
N LEU A 375 -5.71 -10.14 -25.35
CA LEU A 375 -5.13 -10.95 -26.43
C LEU A 375 -3.63 -11.17 -26.19
N TYR A 376 -3.18 -12.39 -26.40
CA TYR A 376 -1.76 -12.76 -26.35
C TYR A 376 -1.35 -13.46 -27.66
N GLU A 377 -0.37 -12.90 -28.35
CA GLU A 377 0.14 -13.40 -29.63
C GLU A 377 1.58 -13.89 -29.51
N THR A 378 1.82 -15.10 -30.01
CA THR A 378 3.12 -15.78 -29.95
C THR A 378 3.37 -16.56 -31.23
N ALA A 379 4.59 -17.01 -31.49
CA ALA A 379 4.86 -17.83 -32.67
C ALA A 379 4.18 -19.21 -32.55
N VAL A 380 3.76 -19.82 -33.66
CA VAL A 380 3.09 -21.14 -33.64
C VAL A 380 3.99 -22.26 -33.08
N ASP A 381 5.31 -22.11 -33.16
CA ASP A 381 6.29 -23.01 -32.54
C ASP A 381 6.66 -22.66 -31.08
N GLU A 382 6.28 -21.47 -30.59
CA GLU A 382 6.30 -21.13 -29.16
C GLU A 382 4.98 -21.53 -28.46
N ALA A 383 3.87 -21.55 -29.20
CA ALA A 383 2.52 -21.80 -28.69
C ALA A 383 2.29 -23.22 -28.11
N GLU A 384 3.16 -24.20 -28.39
CA GLU A 384 3.06 -25.53 -27.77
C GLU A 384 3.49 -25.52 -26.28
N ASP A 385 4.31 -24.55 -25.86
CA ASP A 385 4.79 -24.39 -24.47
C ASP A 385 4.02 -23.31 -23.68
N PHE A 386 3.00 -22.65 -24.27
CA PHE A 386 2.22 -21.61 -23.60
C PHE A 386 1.35 -22.18 -22.46
N ASN A 387 1.55 -21.64 -21.25
CA ASN A 387 0.66 -21.85 -20.11
C ASN A 387 0.33 -20.49 -19.45
N VAL A 388 -0.94 -20.08 -19.55
CA VAL A 388 -1.41 -18.75 -19.14
C VAL A 388 -0.98 -18.38 -17.71
N SER A 389 -1.15 -19.28 -16.73
CA SER A 389 -0.85 -19.04 -15.32
C SER A 389 0.64 -18.92 -14.98
N SER A 390 1.54 -19.17 -15.95
CA SER A 390 2.99 -18.98 -15.83
C SER A 390 3.56 -18.19 -17.00
N THR A 391 2.75 -17.35 -17.65
CA THR A 391 3.15 -16.49 -18.78
C THR A 391 2.49 -15.13 -18.74
N ILE A 392 1.29 -15.02 -18.15
CA ILE A 392 0.50 -13.79 -18.08
C ILE A 392 0.07 -13.58 -16.62
N PRO A 393 0.32 -12.42 -16.00
CA PRO A 393 -0.06 -12.14 -14.62
C PRO A 393 -1.57 -12.31 -14.46
N GLY A 394 -1.97 -13.13 -13.49
CA GLY A 394 -3.18 -13.98 -13.53
C GLY A 394 -4.55 -13.29 -13.43
N ASP A 395 -5.51 -13.92 -12.76
CA ASP A 395 -5.99 -15.25 -13.16
C ASP A 395 -6.82 -15.18 -14.46
N TRP A 396 -6.18 -15.38 -15.63
CA TRP A 396 -6.82 -15.28 -16.95
C TRP A 396 -7.31 -16.64 -17.46
N ASP A 397 -8.60 -16.74 -17.78
CA ASP A 397 -9.18 -17.85 -18.53
C ASP A 397 -8.80 -17.78 -20.02
N VAL A 398 -8.34 -18.90 -20.60
CA VAL A 398 -8.16 -19.04 -22.06
C VAL A 398 -9.47 -19.48 -22.69
N ILE A 399 -10.23 -18.52 -23.23
CA ILE A 399 -11.56 -18.73 -23.82
C ILE A 399 -11.55 -19.19 -25.28
N GLY A 400 -10.37 -19.23 -25.93
CA GLY A 400 -10.18 -19.80 -27.26
C GLY A 400 -8.88 -19.33 -27.93
N ASN A 401 -8.64 -19.75 -29.18
CA ASN A 401 -7.45 -19.36 -29.93
C ASN A 401 -7.65 -19.39 -31.47
N GLU A 402 -6.75 -18.75 -32.21
CA GLU A 402 -6.73 -18.73 -33.69
C GLU A 402 -5.29 -18.70 -34.24
N SER A 403 -5.05 -19.26 -35.43
CA SER A 403 -3.72 -19.38 -36.05
C SER A 403 -3.57 -18.52 -37.31
N THR A 404 -2.78 -17.45 -37.23
CA THR A 404 -2.43 -16.55 -38.34
C THR A 404 -1.09 -16.92 -38.98
N GLY A 405 -1.07 -17.93 -39.85
CA GLY A 405 0.10 -18.28 -40.67
C GLY A 405 1.26 -18.87 -39.85
N THR A 406 2.09 -18.00 -39.25
CA THR A 406 3.15 -18.37 -38.28
C THR A 406 2.90 -17.82 -36.87
N MET A 407 1.84 -17.04 -36.64
CA MET A 407 1.43 -16.54 -35.32
C MET A 407 0.23 -17.32 -34.77
N GLN A 408 0.16 -17.45 -33.46
CA GLN A 408 -0.98 -17.98 -32.71
C GLN A 408 -1.49 -16.88 -31.77
N THR A 409 -2.77 -16.55 -31.88
CA THR A 409 -3.47 -15.59 -30.99
C THR A 409 -4.31 -16.38 -29.99
N PHE A 410 -4.11 -16.14 -28.70
CA PHE A 410 -4.94 -16.65 -27.60
C PHE A 410 -5.89 -15.55 -27.12
N PHE A 411 -7.16 -15.90 -26.94
CA PHE A 411 -8.20 -15.02 -26.43
C PHE A 411 -8.37 -15.29 -24.94
N LEU A 412 -8.31 -14.23 -24.14
CA LEU A 412 -8.27 -14.30 -22.69
C LEU A 412 -9.46 -13.53 -22.09
N SER A 413 -9.98 -13.97 -20.96
CA SER A 413 -10.97 -13.23 -20.18
C SER A 413 -10.72 -13.30 -18.68
N ARG A 414 -11.23 -12.30 -17.94
CA ARG A 414 -11.36 -12.34 -16.48
C ARG A 414 -12.76 -11.97 -16.05
N LYS A 415 -13.24 -12.65 -15.02
CA LYS A 415 -14.55 -12.38 -14.42
C LYS A 415 -14.38 -11.55 -13.16
N PHE A 416 -15.31 -10.61 -12.97
CA PHE A 416 -15.54 -10.07 -11.63
C PHE A 416 -16.55 -11.01 -10.95
N GLU A 417 -16.12 -11.59 -9.83
CA GLU A 417 -16.96 -12.35 -8.92
C GLU A 417 -17.23 -11.45 -7.70
N PRO A 418 -18.50 -11.07 -7.40
CA PRO A 418 -18.78 -10.41 -6.14
C PRO A 418 -18.53 -11.39 -4.98
N TYR A 419 -17.83 -10.92 -3.95
CA TYR A 419 -17.82 -11.57 -2.65
C TYR A 419 -19.21 -11.40 -1.98
N VAL A 420 -19.44 -12.05 -0.84
CA VAL A 420 -20.66 -11.86 -0.05
C VAL A 420 -20.36 -12.08 1.43
N LEU A 421 -20.33 -10.99 2.20
CA LEU A 421 -20.28 -10.97 3.66
C LEU A 421 -21.39 -11.83 4.27
N ASN A 422 -21.07 -13.06 4.66
CA ASN A 422 -22.03 -14.02 5.21
C ASN A 422 -22.37 -13.77 6.69
N THR A 423 -22.74 -12.53 7.00
CA THR A 423 -23.17 -12.05 8.33
C THR A 423 -24.43 -12.73 8.87
N THR A 424 -25.14 -13.50 8.04
CA THR A 424 -26.38 -14.19 8.42
C THR A 424 -26.18 -15.43 9.29
N SER A 425 -24.94 -15.77 9.64
CA SER A 425 -24.62 -16.83 10.61
C SER A 425 -24.99 -16.43 12.04
N SER A 426 -26.29 -16.44 12.35
CA SER A 426 -26.80 -16.45 13.72
C SER A 426 -26.61 -17.84 14.37
N GLY A 427 -25.44 -18.45 14.14
CA GLY A 427 -24.98 -19.66 14.80
C GLY A 427 -24.68 -19.38 16.28
N SER A 428 -24.85 -20.38 17.14
CA SER A 428 -24.65 -20.21 18.58
C SER A 428 -23.18 -20.39 18.99
N GLY A 429 -22.27 -19.64 18.35
CA GLY A 429 -20.82 -19.65 18.58
C GLY A 429 -20.22 -18.28 18.28
N SER A 430 -19.12 -17.94 18.94
CA SER A 430 -18.42 -16.64 18.89
C SER A 430 -17.46 -16.49 17.70
N ASP A 431 -17.52 -17.42 16.75
CA ASP A 431 -16.43 -17.77 15.84
C ASP A 431 -16.40 -16.97 14.52
N GLU A 432 -17.51 -16.30 14.19
CA GLU A 432 -17.77 -15.66 12.89
C GLU A 432 -18.23 -14.19 13.07
N GLU A 433 -18.04 -13.62 14.27
CA GLU A 433 -18.40 -12.23 14.59
C GLU A 433 -17.30 -11.27 14.13
N VAL A 434 -17.49 -10.57 13.00
CA VAL A 434 -16.46 -9.72 12.36
C VAL A 434 -16.38 -8.27 12.86
N SER A 435 -17.29 -7.87 13.76
CA SER A 435 -17.43 -6.48 14.22
C SER A 435 -17.65 -6.42 15.74
N SER A 436 -17.30 -5.28 16.34
CA SER A 436 -17.63 -4.96 17.74
C SER A 436 -17.71 -3.43 17.92
N SER A 437 -18.10 -2.96 19.12
CA SER A 437 -18.18 -1.53 19.41
C SER A 437 -17.65 -1.12 20.79
N VAL A 438 -17.19 0.12 20.87
CA VAL A 438 -16.73 0.83 22.08
C VAL A 438 -17.28 2.25 22.10
N GLU A 439 -17.53 2.79 23.29
CA GLU A 439 -18.07 4.16 23.44
C GLU A 439 -16.97 5.23 23.33
N ALA A 440 -17.25 6.31 22.61
CA ALA A 440 -16.44 7.53 22.68
C ALA A 440 -16.59 8.24 24.03
N VAL A 441 -15.64 9.08 24.42
CA VAL A 441 -15.73 9.91 25.63
C VAL A 441 -16.43 11.23 25.31
N ALA A 442 -17.55 11.51 25.99
CA ALA A 442 -18.22 12.80 25.89
C ALA A 442 -17.62 13.84 26.84
N SER A 443 -17.30 15.03 26.30
CA SER A 443 -16.91 16.21 27.08
C SER A 443 -17.95 16.63 28.13
N ASN A 444 -17.52 17.29 29.21
CA ASN A 444 -18.39 17.71 30.32
C ASN A 444 -19.47 18.73 29.93
N SER A 445 -19.38 19.39 28.77
CA SER A 445 -20.43 20.25 28.22
C SER A 445 -21.27 19.56 27.14
N SER A 446 -20.89 18.36 26.70
CA SER A 446 -21.47 17.65 25.55
C SER A 446 -21.39 18.45 24.24
N GLU A 447 -20.31 19.21 24.08
CA GLU A 447 -20.00 20.01 22.87
C GLU A 447 -18.94 19.34 21.97
N GLU A 448 -18.37 18.21 22.43
CA GLU A 448 -17.30 17.46 21.79
C GLU A 448 -17.33 15.99 22.26
N LEU A 449 -17.09 15.05 21.34
CA LEU A 449 -16.62 13.69 21.64
C LEU A 449 -15.11 13.61 21.38
N SER A 450 -14.41 12.81 22.19
CA SER A 450 -13.00 12.44 22.01
C SER A 450 -12.83 10.92 22.11
N PHE A 451 -11.82 10.37 21.44
CA PHE A 451 -11.40 8.98 21.61
C PHE A 451 -9.89 8.84 21.40
N LYS A 452 -9.18 8.35 22.43
CA LYS A 452 -7.73 8.21 22.43
C LYS A 452 -7.29 6.74 22.28
N VAL A 453 -6.49 6.47 21.25
CA VAL A 453 -5.87 5.17 20.99
C VAL A 453 -4.38 5.23 21.27
N LEU A 454 -3.85 4.27 22.04
CA LEU A 454 -2.42 4.05 22.18
C LEU A 454 -1.99 2.90 21.26
N GLN A 455 -1.19 3.18 20.24
CA GLN A 455 -0.57 2.18 19.36
C GLN A 455 0.74 1.69 19.99
N ILE A 456 0.86 0.37 20.12
CA ILE A 456 2.03 -0.35 20.61
C ILE A 456 2.53 -1.25 19.47
N ALA A 457 3.70 -0.93 18.91
CA ALA A 457 4.34 -1.68 17.83
C ALA A 457 5.62 -2.38 18.33
N ASP A 458 5.91 -3.55 17.76
CA ASP A 458 7.24 -4.17 17.77
C ASP A 458 7.79 -4.43 19.20
N MET A 459 7.08 -5.25 19.97
CA MET A 459 7.45 -5.59 21.35
C MET A 459 8.45 -6.75 21.45
N HIS A 460 8.30 -7.79 20.62
CA HIS A 460 9.08 -9.04 20.62
C HIS A 460 9.24 -9.68 22.00
N LEU A 461 8.17 -9.72 22.80
CA LEU A 461 8.25 -10.36 24.12
C LEU A 461 8.58 -11.85 23.97
N THR A 462 9.64 -12.28 24.66
CA THR A 462 10.09 -13.68 24.69
C THR A 462 9.53 -14.45 25.90
N GLY A 463 8.93 -13.72 26.85
CA GLY A 463 8.50 -14.23 28.15
C GLY A 463 9.65 -14.36 29.16
N ASN A 464 10.89 -14.07 28.75
CA ASN A 464 12.04 -13.99 29.64
C ASN A 464 12.30 -12.52 30.04
N PRO A 465 11.92 -12.07 31.26
CA PRO A 465 12.11 -10.68 31.68
C PRO A 465 13.58 -10.24 31.72
N ASP A 466 14.51 -11.19 31.79
CA ASP A 466 15.95 -10.99 31.80
C ASP A 466 16.60 -11.21 30.41
N TYR A 467 15.82 -11.21 29.32
CA TYR A 467 16.37 -11.21 27.96
C TYR A 467 17.05 -9.86 27.70
N ALA A 468 18.37 -9.86 27.55
CA ALA A 468 19.18 -8.65 27.40
C ALA A 468 19.06 -8.03 25.99
N CYS A 469 19.13 -6.70 25.90
CA CYS A 469 19.03 -5.99 24.62
C CYS A 469 20.20 -6.32 23.67
N SER A 470 19.87 -6.59 22.40
CA SER A 470 20.86 -6.68 21.30
C SER A 470 21.45 -5.29 21.00
N SER A 471 20.59 -4.29 20.86
CA SER A 471 20.89 -2.87 20.83
C SER A 471 19.97 -2.14 21.80
N GLY A 472 20.57 -1.40 22.74
CA GLY A 472 19.87 -0.61 23.74
C GLY A 472 20.23 0.89 23.64
N PRO A 473 19.37 1.78 24.15
CA PRO A 473 19.66 3.20 24.24
C PRO A 473 20.73 3.48 25.32
N ASP A 474 21.49 4.56 25.15
CA ASP A 474 22.61 4.96 26.04
C ASP A 474 22.20 5.13 27.53
N THR A 475 20.94 5.48 27.80
CA THR A 475 20.40 5.65 29.16
C THR A 475 18.94 5.22 29.26
N ILE A 476 18.58 4.60 30.38
CA ILE A 476 17.19 4.24 30.73
C ILE A 476 16.82 5.01 32.02
N PRO A 477 15.62 5.63 32.12
CA PRO A 477 15.18 6.34 33.33
C PRO A 477 15.19 5.48 34.60
N ALA A 478 15.57 6.11 35.73
CA ALA A 478 15.72 5.41 37.01
C ALA A 478 14.39 4.88 37.60
N ASN A 479 13.26 5.48 37.22
CA ASN A 479 11.91 4.97 37.47
C ASN A 479 11.65 3.67 36.71
N LEU A 480 11.91 3.65 35.39
CA LEU A 480 11.74 2.46 34.55
C LEU A 480 12.66 1.32 34.97
N LEU A 481 13.93 1.58 35.34
CA LEU A 481 14.82 0.56 35.89
C LEU A 481 14.30 -0.04 37.21
N ALA A 482 13.72 0.80 38.09
CA ALA A 482 13.13 0.34 39.34
C ALA A 482 11.86 -0.52 39.11
N ALA A 483 10.98 -0.08 38.20
CA ALA A 483 9.77 -0.80 37.82
C ALA A 483 10.10 -2.13 37.13
N ALA A 484 11.01 -2.13 36.15
CA ALA A 484 11.51 -3.31 35.45
C ALA A 484 12.09 -4.36 36.41
N SER A 485 12.79 -3.93 37.47
CA SER A 485 13.31 -4.84 38.50
C SER A 485 12.20 -5.54 39.29
N VAL A 486 11.11 -4.84 39.61
CA VAL A 486 9.92 -5.42 40.28
C VAL A 486 9.16 -6.35 39.34
N ILE A 487 8.96 -5.94 38.08
CA ILE A 487 8.29 -6.73 37.04
C ILE A 487 9.09 -8.00 36.74
N ALA A 488 10.42 -7.94 36.66
CA ALA A 488 11.27 -9.11 36.50
C ALA A 488 11.13 -10.11 37.67
N GLU A 489 11.06 -9.63 38.93
CA GLU A 489 10.82 -10.53 40.08
C GLU A 489 9.43 -11.19 40.03
N GLN A 490 8.42 -10.55 39.44
CA GLN A 490 7.08 -11.12 39.24
C GLN A 490 7.11 -12.18 38.12
N LEU A 491 7.54 -11.80 36.92
CA LEU A 491 7.55 -12.65 35.73
C LEU A 491 8.43 -13.91 35.92
N ARG A 492 9.56 -13.82 36.66
CA ARG A 492 10.37 -14.99 37.07
C ARG A 492 9.57 -16.02 37.88
N LYS A 493 8.64 -15.58 38.73
CA LYS A 493 7.82 -16.48 39.57
C LYS A 493 6.68 -17.10 38.78
N GLU A 494 6.07 -16.33 37.89
CA GLU A 494 4.93 -16.75 37.06
C GLU A 494 5.37 -17.78 36.00
N SER A 495 6.51 -17.54 35.33
CA SER A 495 7.19 -18.51 34.44
C SER A 495 7.78 -19.74 35.15
N ASN A 496 7.72 -19.82 36.50
CA ASN A 496 8.42 -20.84 37.30
C ASN A 496 9.94 -20.90 37.04
N SER A 497 10.56 -19.77 36.71
CA SER A 497 12.00 -19.67 36.45
C SER A 497 12.84 -20.12 37.64
N SER A 498 14.01 -20.71 37.35
CA SER A 498 15.00 -21.07 38.37
C SER A 498 15.72 -19.85 38.99
N SER A 499 15.57 -18.66 38.39
CA SER A 499 16.11 -17.41 38.93
C SER A 499 15.29 -16.92 40.13
N SER A 500 15.96 -16.73 41.27
CA SER A 500 15.35 -16.24 42.52
C SER A 500 15.91 -14.87 42.97
N ALA A 501 16.45 -14.10 42.04
CA ALA A 501 16.88 -12.72 42.30
C ALA A 501 15.67 -11.82 42.63
N SER A 502 15.85 -10.93 43.61
CA SER A 502 14.81 -10.05 44.15
C SER A 502 15.04 -8.60 43.76
N ALA A 503 13.95 -7.86 43.54
CA ALA A 503 13.96 -6.52 42.97
C ALA A 503 14.76 -5.51 43.81
N GLY A 504 15.49 -4.63 43.12
CA GLY A 504 16.26 -3.54 43.72
C GLY A 504 17.75 -3.54 43.37
N ALA A 505 18.34 -2.35 43.43
CA ALA A 505 19.69 -2.07 42.92
C ALA A 505 20.85 -2.84 43.58
N ASP A 506 20.64 -3.35 44.79
CA ASP A 506 21.64 -4.15 45.54
C ASP A 506 21.41 -5.67 45.40
N SER A 507 20.32 -6.12 44.76
CA SER A 507 19.84 -7.52 44.81
C SER A 507 19.42 -8.12 43.46
N ASP A 508 19.07 -7.31 42.48
CA ASP A 508 18.76 -7.74 41.12
C ASP A 508 20.01 -7.53 40.23
N PRO A 509 20.68 -8.59 39.75
CA PRO A 509 21.97 -8.47 39.06
C PRO A 509 21.88 -7.75 37.71
N MET A 510 20.67 -7.55 37.19
CA MET A 510 20.38 -6.85 35.93
C MET A 510 19.65 -5.51 36.14
N TYR A 511 19.72 -4.93 37.36
CA TYR A 511 19.01 -3.68 37.69
C TYR A 511 19.38 -2.49 36.78
N TYR A 512 20.64 -2.42 36.33
CA TYR A 512 21.16 -1.35 35.48
C TYR A 512 21.30 -1.75 34.00
N GLU A 513 20.88 -2.97 33.65
CA GLU A 513 21.06 -3.54 32.31
C GLU A 513 19.79 -3.37 31.46
N CYS A 514 19.96 -3.17 30.16
CA CYS A 514 18.86 -3.15 29.20
C CYS A 514 18.30 -4.56 28.98
N ARG A 515 16.99 -4.76 29.19
CA ARG A 515 16.30 -6.06 29.09
C ARG A 515 14.79 -5.93 28.82
N GLU A 516 14.16 -7.04 28.42
CA GLU A 516 12.72 -7.17 28.16
C GLU A 516 11.81 -6.59 29.26
N ALA A 517 12.15 -6.75 30.55
CA ALA A 517 11.36 -6.17 31.64
C ALA A 517 11.27 -4.63 31.61
N VAL A 518 12.15 -3.95 30.86
CA VAL A 518 12.07 -2.49 30.62
C VAL A 518 10.99 -2.17 29.59
N THR A 519 10.78 -3.00 28.56
CA THR A 519 9.65 -2.90 27.62
C THR A 519 8.32 -2.92 28.37
N VAL A 520 8.17 -3.90 29.27
CA VAL A 520 6.94 -4.07 30.07
C VAL A 520 6.76 -2.91 31.06
N ALA A 521 7.85 -2.41 31.65
CA ALA A 521 7.80 -1.22 32.50
C ALA A 521 7.42 0.05 31.73
N PHE A 522 7.89 0.21 30.48
CA PHE A 522 7.55 1.35 29.64
C PHE A 522 6.09 1.28 29.17
N LEU A 523 5.59 0.11 28.76
CA LEU A 523 4.17 -0.13 28.50
C LEU A 523 3.31 0.22 29.73
N ASP A 524 3.69 -0.25 30.92
CA ASP A 524 2.99 0.07 32.17
C ASP A 524 3.00 1.60 32.46
N GLU A 525 4.10 2.32 32.21
CA GLU A 525 4.19 3.78 32.39
C GLU A 525 3.39 4.56 31.33
N LEU A 526 3.34 4.10 30.08
CA LEU A 526 2.54 4.70 29.00
C LEU A 526 1.03 4.58 29.28
N LEU A 527 0.57 3.40 29.70
CA LEU A 527 -0.83 3.16 30.07
C LEU A 527 -1.28 4.05 31.23
N ASP A 528 -0.41 4.26 32.22
CA ASP A 528 -0.68 5.09 33.39
C ASP A 528 -0.62 6.62 33.08
N ILE A 529 0.22 7.04 32.12
CA ILE A 529 0.36 8.44 31.68
C ILE A 529 -0.77 8.86 30.73
N GLU A 530 -1.04 8.08 29.68
CA GLU A 530 -2.01 8.48 28.65
C GLU A 530 -3.46 8.21 29.07
N GLN A 531 -3.68 7.16 29.87
CA GLN A 531 -5.01 6.64 30.22
C GLN A 531 -5.90 6.53 28.96
N PRO A 532 -5.47 5.76 27.94
CA PRO A 532 -6.15 5.70 26.66
C PRO A 532 -7.50 4.99 26.78
N ASP A 533 -8.44 5.39 25.92
CA ASP A 533 -9.75 4.75 25.80
C ASP A 533 -9.63 3.38 25.10
N PHE A 534 -8.57 3.19 24.31
CA PHE A 534 -8.29 1.96 23.57
C PHE A 534 -6.79 1.72 23.37
N VAL A 535 -6.36 0.46 23.28
CA VAL A 535 -4.99 0.09 22.92
C VAL A 535 -4.97 -0.79 21.67
N VAL A 536 -4.12 -0.47 20.71
CA VAL A 536 -3.88 -1.33 19.53
C VAL A 536 -2.45 -1.87 19.59
N PHE A 537 -2.34 -3.19 19.58
CA PHE A 537 -1.08 -3.91 19.47
C PHE A 537 -0.82 -4.25 18.00
N SER A 538 0.01 -3.46 17.31
CA SER A 538 0.14 -3.47 15.84
C SER A 538 1.19 -4.47 15.32
N GLY A 539 1.12 -5.71 15.79
CA GLY A 539 1.97 -6.82 15.38
C GLY A 539 3.35 -6.89 16.07
N ASP A 540 3.99 -8.05 15.89
CA ASP A 540 5.23 -8.48 16.56
C ASP A 540 5.20 -8.24 18.07
N ASN A 541 4.11 -8.73 18.63
CA ASN A 541 3.75 -8.62 20.02
C ASN A 541 4.61 -9.57 20.87
N VAL A 542 4.90 -10.76 20.32
CA VAL A 542 5.77 -11.77 20.90
C VAL A 542 6.78 -12.28 19.87
N GLN A 543 7.94 -12.75 20.36
CA GLN A 543 8.88 -13.49 19.53
C GLN A 543 9.64 -14.52 20.38
N THR A 544 9.09 -15.72 20.49
CA THR A 544 9.69 -16.83 21.24
C THR A 544 10.37 -17.79 20.26
N ASP A 545 11.44 -18.46 20.69
CA ASP A 545 11.91 -19.66 19.98
C ASP A 545 10.85 -20.78 20.12
N LEU A 546 11.04 -21.95 19.48
CA LEU A 546 10.06 -23.06 19.43
C LEU A 546 9.74 -23.74 20.80
N ASP A 547 9.11 -23.00 21.70
CA ASP A 547 8.58 -23.35 23.01
C ASP A 547 7.21 -22.69 23.18
N THR A 548 6.16 -23.45 22.89
CA THR A 548 4.76 -22.98 22.95
C THR A 548 4.31 -22.57 24.34
N THR A 549 4.98 -23.03 25.41
CA THR A 549 4.65 -22.66 26.79
C THR A 549 5.19 -21.27 27.11
N MET A 550 6.42 -20.96 26.68
CA MET A 550 6.96 -19.61 26.78
C MET A 550 6.24 -18.64 25.84
N HIS A 551 5.83 -19.08 24.65
CA HIS A 551 5.06 -18.28 23.70
C HIS A 551 3.71 -17.83 24.27
N ALA A 552 2.93 -18.77 24.81
CA ALA A 552 1.67 -18.47 25.48
C ALA A 552 1.86 -17.62 26.75
N PHE A 553 2.98 -17.79 27.47
CA PHE A 553 3.32 -16.92 28.59
C PHE A 553 3.63 -15.49 28.13
N ALA A 554 4.42 -15.29 27.08
CA ALA A 554 4.72 -13.97 26.53
C ALA A 554 3.45 -13.22 26.10
N MET A 555 2.52 -13.90 25.42
CA MET A 555 1.20 -13.38 25.05
C MET A 555 0.37 -12.98 26.28
N SER A 556 0.52 -13.69 27.40
CA SER A 556 -0.14 -13.31 28.66
C SER A 556 0.42 -12.04 29.31
N ILE A 557 1.66 -11.64 29.03
CA ILE A 557 2.31 -10.49 29.69
C ILE A 557 1.65 -9.17 29.32
N PHE A 558 1.59 -8.84 28.01
CA PHE A 558 1.06 -7.55 27.56
C PHE A 558 -0.46 -7.49 27.70
N THR A 559 -1.17 -8.57 27.33
CA THR A 559 -2.63 -8.64 27.46
C THR A 559 -3.08 -8.48 28.92
N ALA A 560 -2.32 -8.98 29.90
CA ALA A 560 -2.62 -8.75 31.32
C ALA A 560 -2.47 -7.28 31.75
N ARG A 561 -1.66 -6.44 31.07
CA ARG A 561 -1.49 -5.02 31.45
C ARG A 561 -2.67 -4.14 31.07
N VAL A 562 -3.38 -4.47 29.99
CA VAL A 562 -4.63 -3.80 29.58
C VAL A 562 -5.85 -4.40 30.29
N GLU A 563 -5.96 -5.73 30.35
CA GLU A 563 -7.06 -6.43 31.05
C GLU A 563 -7.14 -6.07 32.55
N SER A 564 -5.99 -5.95 33.25
CA SER A 564 -5.98 -5.61 34.68
C SER A 564 -6.28 -4.13 34.98
N ARG A 565 -6.14 -3.25 33.98
CA ARG A 565 -6.58 -1.85 34.04
C ARG A 565 -8.04 -1.66 33.59
N GLY A 566 -8.58 -2.63 32.84
CA GLY A 566 -9.91 -2.56 32.25
C GLY A 566 -9.99 -1.67 31.01
N ILE A 567 -8.89 -1.60 30.25
CA ILE A 567 -8.77 -0.81 29.02
C ILE A 567 -9.12 -1.72 27.82
N PRO A 568 -10.11 -1.36 26.98
CA PRO A 568 -10.40 -2.02 25.71
C PRO A 568 -9.18 -2.10 24.79
N TRP A 569 -9.01 -3.22 24.08
CA TRP A 569 -7.85 -3.42 23.21
C TRP A 569 -8.11 -4.33 22.01
N ALA A 570 -7.33 -4.14 20.95
CA ALA A 570 -7.28 -4.99 19.76
C ALA A 570 -5.82 -5.27 19.35
N ALA A 571 -5.63 -6.20 18.41
CA ALA A 571 -4.31 -6.59 17.92
C ALA A 571 -4.39 -7.11 16.46
N VAL A 572 -3.33 -6.85 15.71
CA VAL A 572 -3.00 -7.59 14.48
C VAL A 572 -1.76 -8.45 14.72
N PHE A 573 -1.58 -9.49 13.90
CA PHE A 573 -0.34 -10.27 13.88
C PHE A 573 0.74 -9.57 13.07
N GLY A 574 2.00 -9.71 13.53
CA GLY A 574 3.17 -9.51 12.69
C GLY A 574 3.74 -10.81 12.14
N ASN A 575 4.89 -10.71 11.49
CA ASN A 575 5.57 -11.87 10.89
C ASN A 575 6.19 -12.79 11.95
N HIS A 576 6.63 -12.25 13.10
CA HIS A 576 7.30 -12.99 14.17
C HIS A 576 6.32 -13.61 15.21
N ASP A 577 5.07 -13.16 15.28
CA ASP A 577 4.07 -13.62 16.27
C ASP A 577 3.70 -15.12 16.21
N THR A 578 4.17 -15.88 15.20
CA THR A 578 4.00 -17.34 15.11
C THR A 578 5.29 -18.16 15.27
N GLU A 579 6.45 -17.52 15.50
CA GLU A 579 7.74 -18.23 15.61
C GLU A 579 7.84 -19.20 16.80
N GLY A 580 7.06 -18.96 17.87
CA GLY A 580 7.07 -19.80 19.06
C GLY A 580 6.41 -21.18 18.90
N GLY A 581 5.96 -21.52 17.68
CA GLY A 581 5.43 -22.85 17.34
C GLY A 581 3.95 -23.06 17.68
N LEU A 582 3.19 -21.97 17.86
CA LEU A 582 1.72 -21.95 17.86
C LEU A 582 1.23 -21.35 16.53
N THR A 583 0.07 -21.78 16.04
CA THR A 583 -0.52 -21.20 14.82
C THR A 583 -1.20 -19.84 15.09
N ARG A 584 -1.56 -19.09 14.05
CA ARG A 584 -2.29 -17.82 14.18
C ARG A 584 -3.63 -18.03 14.91
N GLU A 585 -4.33 -19.12 14.64
CA GLU A 585 -5.61 -19.46 15.26
C GLU A 585 -5.46 -19.80 16.76
N GLU A 586 -4.41 -20.54 17.14
CA GLU A 586 -4.06 -20.82 18.54
C GLU A 586 -3.64 -19.54 19.28
N MET A 587 -2.90 -18.65 18.62
CA MET A 587 -2.53 -17.35 19.17
C MET A 587 -3.73 -16.40 19.32
N LEU A 588 -4.71 -16.45 18.41
CA LEU A 588 -5.94 -15.68 18.53
C LEU A 588 -6.85 -16.23 19.64
N GLU A 589 -6.88 -17.55 19.86
CA GLU A 589 -7.55 -18.15 21.02
C GLU A 589 -6.98 -17.59 22.34
N LEU A 590 -5.64 -17.46 22.44
CA LEU A 590 -4.98 -16.81 23.60
C LEU A 590 -5.26 -15.30 23.75
N MET A 591 -5.66 -14.62 22.67
CA MET A 591 -6.07 -13.21 22.68
C MET A 591 -7.57 -13.00 22.92
N THR A 592 -8.37 -14.08 22.99
CA THR A 592 -9.84 -13.99 23.13
C THR A 592 -10.38 -14.81 24.31
N GLU A 593 -9.87 -16.01 24.60
CA GLU A 593 -10.39 -16.84 25.70
C GLU A 593 -10.14 -16.16 27.07
N GLY A 594 -11.24 -15.90 27.79
CA GLY A 594 -11.20 -15.34 29.15
C GLY A 594 -10.75 -13.88 29.25
N LYS A 595 -10.57 -13.18 28.11
CA LYS A 595 -10.32 -11.74 28.05
C LYS A 595 -11.67 -11.00 28.10
N GLN A 596 -11.78 -9.98 28.93
CA GLN A 596 -13.03 -9.22 29.10
C GLN A 596 -13.03 -7.89 28.34
N TYR A 597 -11.86 -7.42 27.92
CA TYR A 597 -11.66 -6.13 27.24
C TYR A 597 -11.01 -6.30 25.85
N SER A 598 -10.83 -7.55 25.38
CA SER A 598 -10.38 -7.84 24.02
C SER A 598 -11.50 -7.65 23.01
N HIS A 599 -11.19 -6.90 21.97
CA HIS A 599 -12.01 -6.72 20.76
C HIS A 599 -11.45 -7.50 19.56
N VAL A 600 -10.41 -8.32 19.76
CA VAL A 600 -9.88 -9.21 18.72
C VAL A 600 -10.96 -10.21 18.30
N LYS A 601 -11.14 -10.41 16.99
CA LYS A 601 -12.07 -11.38 16.40
C LYS A 601 -11.34 -12.29 15.41
N TYR A 602 -11.88 -13.48 15.15
CA TYR A 602 -11.32 -14.38 14.12
C TYR A 602 -11.40 -13.79 12.70
N GLY A 603 -12.50 -13.09 12.39
CA GLY A 603 -12.84 -12.71 11.01
C GLY A 603 -13.48 -13.85 10.21
N PRO A 604 -13.75 -13.64 8.91
CA PRO A 604 -14.16 -14.72 8.00
C PRO A 604 -13.05 -15.78 7.88
N ARG A 605 -13.46 -17.05 7.68
CA ARG A 605 -12.55 -18.22 7.63
C ARG A 605 -12.28 -18.72 6.20
N ASP A 606 -12.74 -17.97 5.21
CA ASP A 606 -12.71 -18.25 3.77
C ASP A 606 -11.93 -17.17 2.98
N ILE A 607 -11.30 -16.22 3.68
CA ILE A 607 -10.40 -15.21 3.13
C ILE A 607 -8.95 -15.43 3.61
N GLY A 608 -8.00 -14.65 3.11
CA GLY A 608 -6.60 -14.72 3.56
C GLY A 608 -6.41 -14.31 5.03
N GLY A 609 -5.55 -15.04 5.75
CA GLY A 609 -5.08 -14.65 7.09
C GLY A 609 -6.09 -14.92 8.21
N VAL A 610 -5.74 -14.50 9.43
CA VAL A 610 -6.52 -14.72 10.65
C VAL A 610 -6.53 -13.45 11.49
N GLY A 611 -7.70 -12.93 11.84
CA GLY A 611 -7.82 -11.65 12.55
C GLY A 611 -8.20 -10.47 11.65
N ASN A 612 -9.07 -10.69 10.67
CA ASN A 612 -9.62 -9.63 9.82
C ASN A 612 -10.98 -9.15 10.38
N TYR A 613 -11.05 -7.93 10.94
CA TYR A 613 -12.25 -7.43 11.64
C TYR A 613 -12.30 -5.90 11.77
N GLU A 614 -13.38 -5.40 12.34
CA GLU A 614 -13.57 -3.98 12.66
C GLU A 614 -13.96 -3.71 14.13
N VAL A 615 -13.66 -2.50 14.59
CA VAL A 615 -14.15 -1.93 15.85
C VAL A 615 -14.78 -0.56 15.57
N ASN A 616 -16.07 -0.45 15.85
CA ASN A 616 -16.86 0.77 15.72
C ASN A 616 -16.79 1.61 16.99
N ILE A 617 -16.44 2.89 16.88
CA ILE A 617 -16.54 3.85 17.97
C ILE A 617 -17.93 4.48 17.90
N VAL A 618 -18.73 4.32 18.95
CA VAL A 618 -20.13 4.78 19.00
C VAL A 618 -20.34 5.95 19.96
N ALA A 619 -21.34 6.77 19.66
CA ALA A 619 -21.73 7.90 20.50
C ALA A 619 -22.30 7.43 21.86
N PRO A 620 -21.70 7.82 23.01
CA PRO A 620 -22.14 7.38 24.34
C PRO A 620 -23.48 8.00 24.78
N THR A 621 -23.91 9.05 24.09
CA THR A 621 -25.14 9.81 24.35
C THR A 621 -25.58 10.50 23.06
N LYS A 622 -26.88 10.79 22.92
CA LYS A 622 -27.43 11.61 21.83
C LYS A 622 -26.83 13.02 21.83
N GLY A 623 -26.38 13.50 20.65
CA GLY A 623 -25.82 14.84 20.48
C GLY A 623 -25.80 15.31 19.01
N PRO A 624 -25.00 16.33 18.67
CA PRO A 624 -24.81 16.81 17.28
C PRO A 624 -24.28 15.75 16.30
N TRP A 625 -23.71 14.68 16.86
CA TRP A 625 -23.13 13.52 16.18
C TRP A 625 -24.12 12.38 15.90
N GLY A 626 -25.35 12.44 16.42
CA GLY A 626 -26.37 11.39 16.20
C GLY A 626 -27.14 10.99 17.45
N GLU A 627 -27.74 9.80 17.43
CA GLU A 627 -28.36 9.17 18.59
C GLU A 627 -27.31 8.47 19.48
N GLU A 628 -27.72 8.07 20.68
CA GLU A 628 -26.96 7.16 21.53
C GLU A 628 -26.78 5.82 20.81
N GLY A 629 -25.53 5.36 20.64
CA GLY A 629 -25.19 4.16 19.88
C GLY A 629 -24.93 4.35 18.39
N SER A 630 -25.06 5.55 17.82
CA SER A 630 -24.64 5.82 16.43
C SER A 630 -23.12 5.72 16.28
N THR A 631 -22.61 5.03 15.26
CA THR A 631 -21.17 5.00 14.94
C THR A 631 -20.68 6.36 14.48
N VAL A 632 -19.53 6.80 15.00
CA VAL A 632 -18.93 8.12 14.74
C VAL A 632 -17.49 8.07 14.23
N PHE A 633 -16.78 6.95 14.43
CA PHE A 633 -15.44 6.65 13.90
C PHE A 633 -15.24 5.12 13.80
N ARG A 634 -14.32 4.64 12.96
CA ARG A 634 -14.03 3.20 12.81
C ARG A 634 -12.55 2.87 12.83
N MET A 635 -12.24 1.64 13.24
CA MET A 635 -10.91 1.02 13.12
C MET A 635 -11.05 -0.33 12.43
N TYR A 636 -10.37 -0.52 11.30
CA TYR A 636 -10.24 -1.82 10.61
C TYR A 636 -8.92 -2.49 10.97
N PHE A 637 -8.91 -3.82 11.01
CA PHE A 637 -7.76 -4.65 11.37
C PHE A 637 -7.62 -5.77 10.35
N LEU A 638 -6.44 -5.92 9.74
CA LEU A 638 -6.15 -6.95 8.74
C LEU A 638 -4.85 -7.70 9.09
N ASP A 639 -4.83 -9.02 8.86
CA ASP A 639 -3.62 -9.83 8.96
C ASP A 639 -2.73 -9.62 7.73
N SER A 640 -1.53 -9.08 7.93
CA SER A 640 -0.52 -8.91 6.87
C SER A 640 0.39 -10.14 6.70
N HIS A 641 0.04 -11.29 7.29
CA HIS A 641 0.76 -12.56 7.14
C HIS A 641 2.21 -12.50 7.69
N SER A 642 3.15 -13.20 7.05
CA SER A 642 4.52 -13.41 7.54
C SER A 642 5.49 -13.52 6.36
N THR A 643 6.24 -14.61 6.22
CA THR A 643 7.01 -14.95 5.00
C THR A 643 6.14 -15.69 3.98
N ILE A 644 6.42 -15.54 2.68
CA ILE A 644 5.64 -16.11 1.58
C ILE A 644 5.56 -17.64 1.65
N ASP A 645 4.34 -18.21 1.55
CA ASP A 645 4.19 -19.65 1.28
C ASP A 645 4.50 -19.96 -0.20
N THR A 646 5.77 -20.21 -0.47
CA THR A 646 6.28 -20.61 -1.80
C THR A 646 5.72 -21.95 -2.32
N ALA A 647 5.01 -22.74 -1.50
CA ALA A 647 4.25 -23.90 -2.00
C ALA A 647 2.89 -23.49 -2.63
N THR A 648 2.31 -22.37 -2.18
CA THR A 648 1.10 -21.76 -2.74
C THR A 648 1.44 -20.75 -3.85
N TYR A 649 2.52 -19.99 -3.69
CA TYR A 649 2.98 -18.95 -4.63
C TYR A 649 4.37 -19.26 -5.26
N PRO A 650 4.52 -20.35 -6.03
CA PRO A 650 5.82 -20.82 -6.56
C PRO A 650 6.39 -19.97 -7.72
N LEU A 651 5.83 -18.79 -8.00
CA LEU A 651 6.24 -17.89 -9.07
C LEU A 651 6.80 -16.55 -8.56
N VAL A 652 6.74 -16.27 -7.26
CA VAL A 652 7.37 -15.08 -6.66
C VAL A 652 8.88 -15.28 -6.63
N SER A 653 9.65 -14.24 -6.97
CA SER A 653 11.07 -14.41 -7.33
C SER A 653 12.01 -14.61 -6.13
N ASP A 654 11.71 -14.02 -4.98
CA ASP A 654 12.45 -14.20 -3.73
C ASP A 654 11.64 -15.00 -2.70
N PRO A 655 12.11 -16.18 -2.25
CA PRO A 655 11.44 -16.98 -1.23
C PRO A 655 11.65 -16.48 0.20
N ASP A 656 12.56 -15.52 0.42
CA ASP A 656 12.85 -14.92 1.73
C ASP A 656 12.11 -13.56 1.91
N ASP A 657 11.31 -13.10 0.94
CA ASP A 657 10.47 -11.89 1.01
C ASP A 657 9.17 -12.09 1.83
N TYR A 658 8.54 -10.98 2.19
CA TYR A 658 7.34 -10.90 3.00
C TYR A 658 6.06 -11.19 2.21
N ASP A 659 5.10 -11.78 2.91
CA ASP A 659 3.77 -12.05 2.39
C ASP A 659 2.85 -10.82 2.54
N TRP A 660 1.77 -10.78 1.76
CA TRP A 660 0.93 -9.58 1.57
C TRP A 660 -0.54 -9.81 1.92
N ILE A 661 -1.25 -8.72 2.25
CA ILE A 661 -2.70 -8.71 2.46
C ILE A 661 -3.40 -9.12 1.16
N LYS A 662 -4.21 -10.18 1.19
CA LYS A 662 -4.81 -10.80 0.00
C LYS A 662 -6.00 -10.02 -0.54
N GLU A 663 -6.30 -10.20 -1.81
CA GLU A 663 -7.43 -9.62 -2.53
C GLU A 663 -8.78 -9.96 -1.87
N THR A 664 -8.90 -11.16 -1.27
CA THR A 664 -10.07 -11.56 -0.48
C THR A 664 -10.24 -10.76 0.82
N GLN A 665 -9.15 -10.27 1.42
CA GLN A 665 -9.18 -9.36 2.56
C GLN A 665 -9.52 -7.92 2.14
N ILE A 666 -9.10 -7.51 0.95
CA ILE A 666 -9.45 -6.21 0.36
C ILE A 666 -10.96 -6.14 0.04
N GLU A 667 -11.53 -7.19 -0.56
CA GLU A 667 -12.97 -7.22 -0.88
C GLU A 667 -13.83 -7.31 0.39
N PHE A 668 -13.39 -8.08 1.39
CA PHE A 668 -13.99 -8.07 2.73
C PHE A 668 -14.03 -6.65 3.35
N TYR A 669 -12.95 -5.87 3.22
CA TYR A 669 -12.94 -4.46 3.63
C TYR A 669 -13.91 -3.60 2.80
N ARG A 670 -13.92 -3.73 1.47
CA ARG A 670 -14.86 -2.98 0.59
C ARG A 670 -16.31 -3.21 1.03
N GLU A 671 -16.71 -4.46 1.26
CA GLU A 671 -18.09 -4.78 1.64
C GLU A 671 -18.46 -4.31 3.05
N LEU A 672 -17.54 -4.37 4.01
CA LEU A 672 -17.76 -3.76 5.33
C LEU A 672 -18.06 -2.26 5.14
N ALA A 673 -17.18 -1.54 4.45
CA ALA A 673 -17.33 -0.11 4.20
C ALA A 673 -18.60 0.25 3.42
N GLN A 674 -19.05 -0.58 2.49
CA GLN A 674 -20.32 -0.42 1.78
C GLN A 674 -21.55 -0.65 2.66
N SER A 675 -21.53 -1.69 3.50
CA SER A 675 -22.64 -2.01 4.39
C SER A 675 -22.97 -0.81 5.30
N HIS A 676 -21.92 -0.08 5.72
CA HIS A 676 -22.00 1.14 6.51
C HIS A 676 -22.63 2.34 5.78
N ILE A 677 -22.55 2.40 4.45
CA ILE A 677 -23.22 3.45 3.65
C ILE A 677 -24.74 3.20 3.63
N ALA A 678 -25.15 1.95 3.40
CA ALA A 678 -26.56 1.53 3.38
C ALA A 678 -27.27 1.74 4.74
N GLU A 679 -26.55 1.57 5.86
CA GLU A 679 -27.06 1.94 7.19
C GLU A 679 -27.36 3.44 7.29
N GLY A 680 -26.47 4.29 6.76
CA GLY A 680 -26.64 5.75 6.76
C GLY A 680 -27.90 6.21 6.03
N VAL A 681 -28.08 5.77 4.77
CA VAL A 681 -29.23 6.11 3.91
C VAL A 681 -30.57 5.69 4.54
N SER A 682 -30.56 4.66 5.40
CA SER A 682 -31.75 4.16 6.10
C SER A 682 -32.24 5.05 7.25
N SER A 683 -31.50 6.11 7.64
CA SER A 683 -31.68 6.83 8.91
C SER A 683 -32.13 8.32 8.79
N ASP A 684 -33.36 8.49 8.32
CA ASP A 684 -34.19 9.72 8.38
C ASP A 684 -33.87 10.86 7.38
N ASN A 685 -34.90 11.64 7.02
CA ASN A 685 -34.85 12.66 5.94
C ASN A 685 -34.31 14.03 6.43
N SER A 686 -33.16 14.05 7.12
CA SER A 686 -32.46 15.29 7.49
C SER A 686 -31.37 15.63 6.47
N SER A 687 -31.46 16.83 5.86
CA SER A 687 -30.53 17.31 4.83
C SER A 687 -29.22 17.87 5.41
N SER A 688 -28.47 17.02 6.10
CA SER A 688 -27.01 17.12 6.12
C SER A 688 -26.48 16.05 5.16
N GLU A 689 -25.74 16.47 4.14
CA GLU A 689 -25.09 15.58 3.18
C GLU A 689 -23.89 14.92 3.87
N ASN A 690 -24.19 13.91 4.69
CA ASN A 690 -23.28 13.35 5.68
C ASN A 690 -22.07 12.67 5.01
N ALA A 691 -20.94 13.37 4.97
CA ALA A 691 -19.65 12.80 4.62
C ALA A 691 -19.36 11.56 5.50
N SER A 692 -18.86 10.49 4.85
CA SER A 692 -18.70 9.16 5.45
C SER A 692 -18.06 9.19 6.83
N VAL A 693 -18.44 8.26 7.69
CA VAL A 693 -17.82 8.07 9.01
C VAL A 693 -16.34 7.74 8.80
N PRO A 694 -15.39 8.60 9.22
CA PRO A 694 -13.99 8.39 8.93
C PRO A 694 -13.47 7.16 9.68
N ALA A 695 -12.52 6.49 9.06
CA ALA A 695 -11.90 5.27 9.57
C ALA A 695 -10.38 5.38 9.62
N VAL A 696 -9.76 4.45 10.34
CA VAL A 696 -8.33 4.13 10.23
C VAL A 696 -8.15 2.63 10.09
N MET A 697 -7.01 2.18 9.57
CA MET A 697 -6.71 0.76 9.37
C MET A 697 -5.37 0.35 9.98
N TYR A 698 -5.34 -0.81 10.63
CA TYR A 698 -4.14 -1.41 11.20
C TYR A 698 -3.80 -2.72 10.49
N TYR A 699 -2.52 -2.88 10.17
CA TYR A 699 -1.85 -4.10 9.69
C TYR A 699 -0.37 -3.98 10.07
N HIS A 700 0.42 -5.05 10.05
CA HIS A 700 1.79 -4.99 10.59
C HIS A 700 2.83 -4.64 9.52
N ILE A 701 2.92 -5.44 8.46
CA ILE A 701 3.90 -5.28 7.37
C ILE A 701 3.45 -4.11 6.48
N PRO A 702 4.33 -3.14 6.16
CA PRO A 702 3.95 -1.97 5.36
C PRO A 702 3.58 -2.35 3.91
N LEU A 703 2.68 -1.55 3.30
CA LEU A 703 2.40 -1.63 1.86
C LEU A 703 3.55 -0.98 1.05
N PRO A 704 3.76 -1.36 -0.22
CA PRO A 704 4.76 -0.75 -1.10
C PRO A 704 4.71 0.79 -1.19
N GLU A 705 3.52 1.39 -1.02
CA GLU A 705 3.35 2.84 -0.97
C GLU A 705 4.14 3.54 0.15
N TYR A 706 4.44 2.84 1.26
CA TYR A 706 5.26 3.38 2.35
C TYR A 706 6.71 3.63 1.91
N ALA A 707 7.24 2.82 0.98
CA ALA A 707 8.61 2.96 0.49
C ALA A 707 8.82 4.28 -0.29
N SER A 708 7.75 4.78 -0.94
CA SER A 708 7.71 6.03 -1.73
C SER A 708 7.73 7.33 -0.90
N ALA A 709 7.88 7.24 0.41
CA ALA A 709 7.92 8.37 1.32
C ALA A 709 9.28 9.10 1.24
N SER A 710 9.35 10.21 0.50
CA SER A 710 10.57 11.01 0.36
C SER A 710 10.84 11.91 1.58
N PRO A 711 12.08 12.39 1.79
CA PRO A 711 12.43 13.38 2.81
C PRO A 711 11.62 14.69 2.76
N LEU A 712 10.95 15.00 1.64
CA LEU A 712 10.10 16.17 1.46
C LEU A 712 8.62 15.92 1.76
N THR A 713 8.14 14.66 1.76
CA THR A 713 6.73 14.31 1.96
C THR A 713 6.43 13.62 3.30
N ARG A 714 7.45 13.16 4.03
CA ARG A 714 7.30 12.46 5.32
C ARG A 714 7.50 13.38 6.53
N VAL A 715 6.64 13.24 7.54
CA VAL A 715 6.78 13.86 8.87
C VAL A 715 7.34 12.82 9.83
N GLY A 716 8.60 12.98 10.22
CA GLY A 716 9.32 12.04 11.07
C GLY A 716 10.50 11.38 10.37
N ASP A 717 11.12 10.43 11.06
CA ASP A 717 12.39 9.81 10.63
C ASP A 717 12.16 8.45 9.95
N LYS A 718 12.80 8.26 8.78
CA LYS A 718 13.04 6.97 8.13
C LYS A 718 14.51 6.62 8.38
N ASN A 719 14.77 5.62 9.22
CA ASN A 719 16.14 5.23 9.63
C ASN A 719 16.58 3.89 9.02
N GLU A 720 15.66 3.15 8.41
CA GLU A 720 15.93 1.94 7.63
C GLU A 720 15.11 1.91 6.34
N GLU A 721 15.49 1.02 5.42
CA GLU A 721 14.72 0.75 4.21
C GLU A 721 13.35 0.16 4.58
N THR A 722 12.33 0.41 3.77
CA THR A 722 10.96 -0.03 4.08
C THR A 722 10.82 -1.51 3.71
N ALA A 723 10.68 -2.39 4.70
CA ALA A 723 10.46 -3.82 4.46
C ALA A 723 8.97 -4.12 4.18
N SER A 724 8.45 -3.54 3.10
CA SER A 724 7.18 -3.96 2.50
C SER A 724 7.39 -5.20 1.64
N ALA A 725 6.41 -6.11 1.60
CA ALA A 725 6.35 -7.16 0.57
C ALA A 725 6.50 -6.55 -0.85
N ALA A 726 7.22 -7.20 -1.77
CA ALA A 726 7.39 -6.70 -3.13
C ALA A 726 6.07 -6.68 -3.94
N VAL A 727 5.09 -7.47 -3.50
CA VAL A 727 3.74 -7.56 -4.05
C VAL A 727 2.85 -6.44 -3.54
N ASN A 728 2.24 -5.68 -4.46
CA ASN A 728 1.12 -4.81 -4.17
C ASN A 728 -0.18 -5.51 -4.56
N SER A 729 -1.04 -5.81 -3.58
CA SER A 729 -2.39 -6.35 -3.81
C SER A 729 -3.45 -5.28 -4.11
N GLY A 730 -3.06 -4.00 -4.15
CA GLY A 730 -3.93 -2.88 -4.51
C GLY A 730 -4.81 -2.38 -3.36
N LEU A 731 -4.51 -2.76 -2.11
CA LEU A 731 -5.25 -2.30 -0.93
C LEU A 731 -5.29 -0.77 -0.88
N PHE A 732 -4.17 -0.08 -1.12
CA PHE A 732 -4.14 1.38 -1.09
C PHE A 732 -5.11 2.01 -2.10
N SER A 733 -5.18 1.49 -3.32
CA SER A 733 -6.16 1.95 -4.31
C SER A 733 -7.60 1.63 -3.89
N ALA A 734 -7.85 0.53 -3.18
CA ALA A 734 -9.16 0.25 -2.58
C ALA A 734 -9.51 1.23 -1.43
N LEU A 735 -8.53 1.68 -0.63
CA LEU A 735 -8.74 2.73 0.37
C LEU A 735 -9.16 4.05 -0.29
N LEU A 736 -8.58 4.39 -1.45
CA LEU A 736 -8.98 5.56 -2.24
C LEU A 736 -10.36 5.40 -2.91
N GLU A 737 -10.67 4.22 -3.45
CA GLU A 737 -11.97 3.92 -4.07
C GLU A 737 -13.14 4.00 -3.07
N VAL A 738 -12.90 3.64 -1.81
CA VAL A 738 -13.90 3.67 -0.72
C VAL A 738 -13.92 5.01 0.02
N GLY A 739 -12.75 5.61 0.26
CA GLY A 739 -12.60 6.96 0.78
C GLY A 739 -12.94 7.17 2.27
N ASP A 740 -13.30 6.14 3.06
CA ASP A 740 -13.60 6.29 4.49
C ASP A 740 -12.31 6.31 5.35
N VAL A 741 -11.34 5.44 5.06
CA VAL A 741 -10.04 5.37 5.74
C VAL A 741 -9.20 6.63 5.45
N LYS A 742 -8.79 7.32 6.52
CA LYS A 742 -7.97 8.56 6.46
C LYS A 742 -6.51 8.34 6.86
N ALA A 743 -6.21 7.27 7.58
CA ALA A 743 -4.84 6.90 7.95
C ALA A 743 -4.69 5.38 8.13
N THR A 744 -3.52 4.84 7.79
CA THR A 744 -3.11 3.47 8.12
C THR A 744 -1.92 3.45 9.06
N PHE A 745 -1.81 2.41 9.88
CA PHE A 745 -0.84 2.32 10.96
C PHE A 745 -0.15 0.96 11.02
N VAL A 746 1.19 0.99 10.98
CA VAL A 746 2.07 -0.19 10.86
C VAL A 746 3.16 -0.25 11.92
N GLY A 747 3.83 -1.40 12.00
CA GLY A 747 5.06 -1.63 12.78
C GLY A 747 6.18 -2.08 11.85
N HIS A 748 6.78 -3.22 12.15
CA HIS A 748 7.70 -4.01 11.32
C HIS A 748 9.10 -3.40 11.13
N ASP A 749 9.18 -2.16 10.67
CA ASP A 749 10.42 -1.39 10.59
C ASP A 749 10.61 -0.61 11.91
N HIS A 750 11.29 -1.20 12.89
CA HIS A 750 11.29 -0.73 14.29
C HIS A 750 11.84 0.68 14.48
N VAL A 751 12.71 1.14 13.59
CA VAL A 751 13.32 2.47 13.63
C VAL A 751 12.79 3.43 12.56
N ASN A 752 11.80 3.01 11.76
CA ASN A 752 10.94 3.92 11.02
C ASN A 752 9.79 4.40 11.94
N GLU A 753 9.47 5.69 11.88
CA GLU A 753 8.47 6.29 12.77
C GLU A 753 7.62 7.39 12.12
N TYR A 754 7.83 7.63 10.82
CA TYR A 754 7.21 8.72 10.08
C TYR A 754 5.73 8.49 9.75
N CYS A 755 5.03 9.58 9.40
CA CYS A 755 3.81 9.58 8.61
C CYS A 755 4.08 10.16 7.21
N TYR A 756 3.48 9.60 6.16
CA TYR A 756 3.55 10.07 4.79
C TYR A 756 2.15 10.21 4.19
N LEU A 757 1.79 11.42 3.76
CA LEU A 757 0.50 11.70 3.12
C LEU A 757 0.57 11.35 1.62
N ARG A 758 0.04 10.18 1.24
CA ARG A 758 -0.16 9.78 -0.17
C ARG A 758 -1.64 9.98 -0.52
N GLN A 759 -1.93 10.81 -1.52
CA GLN A 759 -3.26 10.92 -2.16
C GLN A 759 -4.46 11.15 -1.19
N GLY A 760 -4.23 11.82 -0.05
CA GLY A 760 -5.26 12.09 0.97
C GLY A 760 -5.32 11.10 2.14
N ILE A 761 -4.50 10.04 2.12
CA ILE A 761 -4.39 9.03 3.19
C ILE A 761 -3.00 9.13 3.84
N GLN A 762 -2.95 9.15 5.17
CA GLN A 762 -1.70 9.12 5.93
C GLN A 762 -1.20 7.68 6.11
N LEU A 763 0.05 7.41 5.73
CA LEU A 763 0.72 6.13 5.92
C LEU A 763 1.72 6.27 7.08
N CYS A 764 1.42 5.70 8.25
CA CYS A 764 2.11 6.00 9.51
C CYS A 764 2.75 4.77 10.19
N TYR A 765 4.04 4.84 10.50
CA TYR A 765 4.69 3.91 11.43
C TYR A 765 4.41 4.27 12.89
N GLY A 766 4.24 3.27 13.75
CA GLY A 766 4.17 3.43 15.20
C GLY A 766 5.51 3.80 15.84
N GLY A 767 6.61 3.24 15.31
CA GLY A 767 7.96 3.32 15.87
C GLY A 767 8.13 2.40 17.08
N GLY A 768 9.03 1.42 16.98
CA GLY A 768 9.06 0.26 17.87
C GLY A 768 9.33 0.58 19.34
N ILE A 769 8.54 -0.06 20.23
CA ILE A 769 8.68 0.05 21.69
C ILE A 769 9.75 -0.90 22.26
N GLY A 770 10.03 -1.99 21.54
CA GLY A 770 10.69 -3.18 22.07
C GLY A 770 12.11 -2.98 22.62
N LEU A 771 12.37 -3.60 23.76
CA LEU A 771 13.71 -3.84 24.32
C LEU A 771 13.84 -5.33 24.66
N GLY A 772 15.08 -5.84 24.69
CA GLY A 772 15.35 -7.27 24.78
C GLY A 772 15.62 -7.87 23.40
N ARG A 773 14.69 -8.67 22.87
CA ARG A 773 14.88 -9.34 21.56
C ARG A 773 14.70 -8.40 20.36
N ALA A 774 13.77 -7.45 20.45
CA ALA A 774 13.49 -6.48 19.38
C ALA A 774 14.75 -5.72 18.95
N TYR A 775 15.05 -5.72 17.64
CA TYR A 775 16.18 -4.97 17.07
C TYR A 775 15.93 -3.46 17.08
N GLY A 776 16.96 -2.65 16.84
CA GLY A 776 16.88 -1.20 16.71
C GLY A 776 18.26 -0.53 16.77
N LEU A 777 18.33 0.79 16.96
CA LEU A 777 19.57 1.57 17.00
C LEU A 777 19.80 2.20 18.39
N THR A 778 21.05 2.45 18.77
CA THR A 778 21.40 3.05 20.08
C THR A 778 21.04 4.53 20.17
N ASP A 779 21.02 5.23 19.04
CA ASP A 779 20.59 6.62 18.87
C ASP A 779 19.12 6.76 18.47
N PHE A 780 18.40 5.65 18.24
CA PHE A 780 16.94 5.65 18.11
C PHE A 780 16.27 5.42 19.47
N GLU A 781 15.63 6.45 20.00
CA GLU A 781 14.87 6.34 21.26
C GLU A 781 13.61 5.49 21.04
N ARG A 782 13.40 4.44 21.85
CA ARG A 782 12.17 3.62 21.78
C ARG A 782 10.94 4.46 22.08
N ARG A 783 9.84 4.19 21.39
CA ARG A 783 8.65 5.04 21.43
C ARG A 783 7.35 4.23 21.34
N ALA A 784 6.24 4.95 21.46
CA ALA A 784 4.90 4.50 21.12
C ALA A 784 4.14 5.69 20.51
N ARG A 785 3.21 5.41 19.61
CA ARG A 785 2.36 6.40 18.96
C ARG A 785 1.01 6.49 19.67
N VAL A 786 0.49 7.69 19.80
CA VAL A 786 -0.84 7.98 20.35
C VAL A 786 -1.65 8.67 19.26
N LEU A 787 -2.94 8.34 19.19
CA LEU A 787 -3.91 8.94 18.30
C LEU A 787 -5.02 9.54 19.15
N GLU A 788 -5.51 10.72 18.78
CA GLU A 788 -6.68 11.35 19.41
C GLU A 788 -7.64 11.80 18.30
N TRP A 789 -8.75 11.08 18.20
CA TRP A 789 -9.87 11.45 17.34
C TRP A 789 -10.84 12.36 18.12
N THR A 790 -11.41 13.35 17.45
CA THR A 790 -12.40 14.27 18.02
C THR A 790 -13.54 14.55 17.04
N TYR A 791 -14.74 14.82 17.57
CA TYR A 791 -15.92 15.24 16.81
C TYR A 791 -16.65 16.34 17.56
N ASN A 792 -16.63 17.55 17.01
CA ASN A 792 -17.10 18.77 17.66
C ASN A 792 -18.58 19.09 17.30
N ALA A 793 -19.25 19.90 18.13
CA ALA A 793 -20.68 20.24 17.98
C ALA A 793 -21.02 21.12 16.76
N ASN A 794 -20.01 21.66 16.07
CA ASN A 794 -20.11 22.26 14.73
C ASN A 794 -20.10 21.22 13.59
N GLN A 795 -20.06 19.93 13.94
CA GLN A 795 -19.97 18.77 13.07
C GLN A 795 -18.63 18.59 12.31
N THR A 796 -17.52 19.19 12.75
CA THR A 796 -16.18 18.87 12.21
C THR A 796 -15.48 17.77 13.00
N ARG A 797 -14.93 16.78 12.30
CA ARG A 797 -14.11 15.69 12.85
C ARG A 797 -12.62 15.97 12.60
N SER A 798 -11.76 15.55 13.52
CA SER A 798 -10.29 15.58 13.32
C SER A 798 -9.59 14.41 13.98
N LEU A 799 -8.42 14.05 13.45
CA LEU A 799 -7.52 13.02 13.96
C LEU A 799 -6.12 13.64 14.14
N GLN A 800 -5.65 13.68 15.38
CA GLN A 800 -4.30 14.11 15.74
C GLN A 800 -3.48 12.91 16.18
N SER A 801 -2.15 13.00 16.09
CA SER A 801 -1.24 12.00 16.61
C SER A 801 0.00 12.63 17.23
N TRP A 802 0.59 11.94 18.19
CA TRP A 802 1.87 12.29 18.79
C TRP A 802 2.60 11.04 19.26
N LYS A 803 3.84 11.21 19.71
CA LYS A 803 4.70 10.12 20.18
C LYS A 803 5.12 10.33 21.62
N ARG A 804 5.35 9.23 22.34
CA ARG A 804 5.94 9.18 23.68
C ARG A 804 7.25 8.40 23.60
N TYR A 805 8.34 8.97 24.08
CA TYR A 805 9.67 8.35 23.99
C TYR A 805 10.15 7.86 25.37
N LEU A 806 11.02 6.84 25.38
CA LEU A 806 11.46 6.11 26.58
C LEU A 806 12.16 6.96 27.65
N ALA A 807 12.93 7.99 27.29
CA ALA A 807 13.78 8.74 28.22
C ALA A 807 13.04 9.87 28.96
N ASP A 808 11.97 10.41 28.36
CA ASP A 808 10.96 11.20 29.07
C ASP A 808 9.54 10.92 28.51
N PRO A 809 8.87 9.85 28.99
CA PRO A 809 7.51 9.50 28.59
C PRO A 809 6.47 10.59 28.92
N THR A 810 6.82 11.60 29.72
CA THR A 810 5.90 12.68 30.12
C THR A 810 5.79 13.79 29.08
N GLN A 811 6.73 13.90 28.13
CA GLN A 811 6.64 14.85 27.01
C GLN A 811 5.76 14.31 25.88
N ILE A 812 5.05 15.20 25.20
CA ILE A 812 4.42 14.97 23.91
C ILE A 812 5.45 15.33 22.83
N GLN A 813 5.85 14.38 22.00
CA GLN A 813 6.78 14.58 20.89
C GLN A 813 6.02 14.53 19.56
N SER A 814 6.48 15.33 18.59
CA SER A 814 6.01 15.29 17.18
C SER A 814 4.47 15.29 17.04
N LEU A 815 3.79 16.23 17.70
CA LEU A 815 2.35 16.42 17.55
C LEU A 815 2.00 16.87 16.12
N GLU A 816 1.19 16.08 15.44
CA GLU A 816 0.80 16.24 14.04
C GLU A 816 -0.72 16.06 13.85
N VAL A 817 -1.29 16.76 12.87
CA VAL A 817 -2.69 16.57 12.45
C VAL A 817 -2.67 15.62 11.26
N LEU A 818 -3.27 14.45 11.41
CA LEU A 818 -3.33 13.44 10.36
C LEU A 818 -4.51 13.70 9.41
N TYR A 819 -5.65 14.12 9.94
CA TYR A 819 -6.87 14.44 9.19
C TYR A 819 -7.70 15.50 9.92
N SER A 820 -8.39 16.36 9.15
CA SER A 820 -9.42 17.29 9.63
C SER A 820 -10.44 17.53 8.51
N GLU A 821 -11.67 17.79 8.93
CA GLU A 821 -12.68 18.52 8.14
C GLU A 821 -12.56 20.04 8.33
#